data_AF-A0A0F7TLD7-F1
#
_entry.id   AF-A0A0F7TLD7-F1
#
_cell.length_a   1.000
_cell.length_b   1.000
_cell.length_c   1.000
_cell.angle_alpha   90.00
_cell.angle_beta   90.00
_cell.angle_gamma   90.00
#
_symmetry.space_group_name_H-M   'P 1'
#
loop_
_entity.id
_entity.type
_entity.pdbx_description
1 polymer ?
#
loop_
_entity_poly.entity_id
_entity_poly.type
_entity_poly.pdbx_seq_one_letter_code
_entity_poly.pdbx_strand_id
1 'polypeptide(L)'
;MAPSFDTLTEQDFHEEEEEEIDFSDLKEQFEVKLEEGLDTFVVIDGLPVVPEDSRQKLVKFLLRKLNTVGHTSEDAVFMPLNDKGMSEGFAFVEFETPEQALAAVKQLHGVPLDKKHTLAVNKLMDIERYGREGRIDEEYHAPEVEPFKEKEHLRSWMADAHARDQFALYRNDKVGVFWNNKSNPPENVVDRAHWTQLFVQWSPKGTFLASVHPQGVQLWGGASFSKQKQFPHPFVQLVEFSPLEGYLTTWSSRPIQVEEGQPILTFEEDGKNIIVWDIESGKPLRSFVSHDLAAGPAAEGEVQPKKKVQWPAFKWSADEKYVARMLQGQSISIYEVPNMNLLGRTSVKVEGVNDFEWSPATVTREGVKQYEQLLCFWTPEIGSNPARVAMMSVPSKEIVRTRNLFNVSDVKLHWQSQGAYVCVKVDRHSKSKKSMATNLEIFRVREKGVPVEVVDSLKDTVINFSWEPNGSRFVLITTGEGPTGAAAPPKTCVSFFAPEKKGHTAGNFKLIRTVDKKTSNGIYWSPKGRFVVVATVHSQSNFDLDFWDMDFEGEKNEAEKDLSANLQLMKTVEHYGVTDIEWDPTGRYVVSSASVWTHSMENGWNLHTFSGTTLSENPTEKFKQFLWRPRPPTLLSKEEQKQVRKNLREYSKEFDEEDRYAVDIANTAVVEQRKRVLSEWLAWLRREKEIQAEEREVFGLPEDADSPKQAKDARVGNQQEGDTVVEEIVEEIVEETEEVIG
;
A
#
# COMPACT_ATOMS: atom_id res chain seq x y z
N MET A 1 10.44 53.91 25.55
CA MET A 1 11.24 54.08 26.77
C MET A 1 10.74 53.05 27.77
N ALA A 2 11.56 52.05 28.09
CA ALA A 2 11.27 51.08 29.15
C ALA A 2 11.49 51.76 30.52
N PRO A 3 10.71 51.43 31.56
CA PRO A 3 10.94 51.98 32.89
C PRO A 3 12.25 51.39 33.47
N SER A 4 13.05 52.24 34.12
CA SER A 4 14.33 51.87 34.73
C SER A 4 14.13 51.16 36.07
N PHE A 5 15.15 50.39 36.45
CA PHE A 5 15.27 49.49 37.59
C PHE A 5 15.18 50.17 38.99
N ASP A 6 14.89 51.48 39.05
CA ASP A 6 14.97 52.29 40.27
C ASP A 6 13.63 52.41 41.03
N THR A 7 12.59 51.69 40.60
CA THR A 7 11.23 51.78 41.19
C THR A 7 10.76 50.47 41.85
N LEU A 8 11.65 49.68 42.43
CA LEU A 8 11.28 48.56 43.30
C LEU A 8 11.64 48.91 44.75
N THR A 9 10.62 49.00 45.61
CA THR A 9 10.73 49.28 47.05
C THR A 9 11.02 48.01 47.85
N GLU A 10 11.78 48.13 48.95
CA GLU A 10 12.23 47.05 49.87
C GLU A 10 11.11 46.19 50.53
N GLN A 11 9.84 46.34 50.13
CA GLN A 11 8.71 45.56 50.64
C GLN A 11 8.44 44.25 49.87
N ASP A 12 9.18 43.97 48.79
CA ASP A 12 9.11 42.68 48.08
C ASP A 12 10.05 41.60 48.69
N PHE A 13 10.70 41.89 49.83
CA PHE A 13 11.60 40.98 50.55
C PHE A 13 10.91 40.23 51.70
N HIS A 14 9.68 39.74 51.50
CA HIS A 14 9.05 38.81 52.43
C HIS A 14 9.16 37.38 51.90
N GLU A 15 10.18 36.67 52.40
CA GLU A 15 10.19 35.24 52.75
C GLU A 15 9.09 34.38 52.09
N GLU A 16 9.30 34.00 50.83
CA GLU A 16 8.83 32.69 50.37
C GLU A 16 9.88 31.70 50.88
N GLU A 17 9.54 30.97 51.94
CA GLU A 17 10.27 29.78 52.36
C GLU A 17 10.52 28.93 51.11
N GLU A 18 11.80 28.74 50.74
CA GLU A 18 12.20 27.77 49.75
C GLU A 18 11.68 26.41 50.24
N GLU A 19 10.51 25.98 49.76
CA GLU A 19 10.19 24.56 49.69
C GLU A 19 11.34 23.96 48.89
N GLU A 20 12.26 23.27 49.58
CA GLU A 20 13.31 22.47 48.95
C GLU A 20 12.60 21.56 47.96
N ILE A 21 12.68 21.94 46.67
CA ILE A 21 12.11 21.16 45.58
C ILE A 21 12.75 19.78 45.68
N ASP A 22 11.91 18.76 45.92
CA ASP A 22 12.38 17.39 46.09
C ASP A 22 12.89 16.87 44.75
N PHE A 23 14.19 17.05 44.50
CA PHE A 23 14.88 16.54 43.33
C PHE A 23 15.12 15.03 43.40
N SER A 24 14.57 14.29 44.39
CA SER A 24 14.82 12.84 44.49
C SER A 24 14.40 12.09 43.23
N ASP A 25 13.32 12.51 42.57
CA ASP A 25 12.82 11.93 41.31
C ASP A 25 13.75 12.17 40.11
N LEU A 26 14.27 13.39 39.96
CA LEU A 26 15.23 13.80 38.95
C LEU A 26 16.61 13.23 39.23
N LYS A 27 16.99 13.11 40.50
CA LYS A 27 18.24 12.44 40.90
C LYS A 27 18.13 10.95 40.62
N GLU A 28 17.00 10.29 40.87
CA GLU A 28 16.82 8.88 40.52
C GLU A 28 16.77 8.65 38.99
N GLN A 29 16.20 9.60 38.22
CA GLN A 29 16.19 9.54 36.75
C GLN A 29 17.56 9.79 36.10
N PHE A 30 18.39 10.66 36.68
CA PHE A 30 19.62 11.16 36.07
C PHE A 30 20.90 10.80 36.87
N GLU A 31 20.78 9.98 37.92
CA GLU A 31 21.94 9.36 38.56
C GLU A 31 22.59 8.42 37.55
N VAL A 32 23.67 8.93 36.96
CA VAL A 32 24.56 8.17 36.08
C VAL A 32 25.22 7.10 36.95
N LYS A 33 24.65 5.90 36.98
CA LYS A 33 25.35 4.73 37.49
C LYS A 33 26.61 4.57 36.65
N LEU A 34 27.76 4.88 37.24
CA LEU A 34 29.06 4.45 36.73
C LEU A 34 28.93 2.95 36.43
N GLU A 35 29.29 2.52 35.21
CA GLU A 35 29.28 1.11 34.82
C GLU A 35 30.10 0.28 35.83
N GLU A 36 29.44 -0.21 36.87
CA GLU A 36 29.93 -1.33 37.65
C GLU A 36 29.87 -2.50 36.69
N GLY A 37 31.00 -3.21 36.50
CA GLY A 37 31.13 -4.33 35.56
C GLY A 37 30.28 -5.58 35.89
N LEU A 38 29.04 -5.38 36.32
CA LEU A 38 28.05 -6.38 36.72
C LEU A 38 27.24 -6.91 35.52
N ASP A 39 27.35 -6.29 34.34
CA ASP A 39 26.67 -6.73 33.12
C ASP A 39 27.19 -8.07 32.56
N THR A 40 28.38 -8.50 33.00
CA THR A 40 28.93 -9.84 32.72
C THR A 40 28.37 -10.92 33.64
N PHE A 41 27.63 -10.55 34.70
CA PHE A 41 27.14 -11.46 35.71
C PHE A 41 25.69 -11.88 35.47
N VAL A 42 25.46 -13.18 35.60
CA VAL A 42 24.15 -13.81 35.44
C VAL A 42 23.83 -14.62 36.68
N VAL A 43 22.58 -14.58 37.12
CA VAL A 43 22.06 -15.39 38.22
C VAL A 43 21.30 -16.57 37.63
N ILE A 44 21.70 -17.78 38.04
CA ILE A 44 21.05 -19.03 37.63
C ILE A 44 20.34 -19.62 38.84
N ASP A 45 19.02 -19.65 38.77
CA ASP A 45 18.13 -20.22 39.76
C ASP A 45 17.54 -21.57 39.27
N GLY A 46 16.96 -22.34 40.19
CA GLY A 46 16.41 -23.66 39.93
C GLY A 46 17.46 -24.78 39.93
N LEU A 47 18.60 -24.58 40.58
CA LEU A 47 19.65 -25.60 40.72
C LEU A 47 19.33 -26.60 41.85
N PRO A 48 19.78 -27.87 41.74
CA PRO A 48 19.62 -28.85 42.81
C PRO A 48 20.36 -28.45 44.08
N VAL A 49 19.69 -28.58 45.22
CA VAL A 49 20.28 -28.39 46.55
C VAL A 49 21.17 -29.58 46.88
N VAL A 50 22.48 -29.37 46.99
CA VAL A 50 23.49 -30.42 47.17
C VAL A 50 24.42 -30.13 48.36
N PRO A 51 24.97 -31.17 49.03
CA PRO A 51 26.00 -31.01 50.05
C PRO A 51 27.32 -30.52 49.47
N GLU A 52 28.17 -29.91 50.29
CA GLU A 52 29.49 -29.37 49.93
C GLU A 52 30.35 -30.33 49.08
N ASP A 53 30.41 -31.62 49.43
CA ASP A 53 31.16 -32.65 48.70
C ASP A 53 30.70 -32.87 47.25
N SER A 54 29.43 -32.56 46.96
CA SER A 54 28.82 -32.73 45.63
C SER A 54 28.81 -31.44 44.81
N ARG A 55 29.16 -30.30 45.41
CA ARG A 55 29.18 -28.97 44.76
C ARG A 55 30.10 -28.95 43.54
N GLN A 56 31.34 -29.43 43.68
CA GLN A 56 32.31 -29.44 42.57
C GLN A 56 31.81 -30.24 41.35
N LYS A 57 31.04 -31.31 41.57
CA LYS A 57 30.46 -32.12 40.49
C LYS A 57 29.35 -31.36 39.76
N LEU A 58 28.52 -30.63 40.51
CA LEU A 58 27.45 -29.81 39.95
C LEU A 58 28.00 -28.61 39.16
N VAL A 59 29.05 -27.94 39.67
CA VAL A 59 29.74 -26.85 38.96
C VAL A 59 30.33 -27.34 37.64
N LYS A 60 31.03 -28.49 37.62
CA LYS A 60 31.54 -29.10 36.37
C LYS A 60 30.42 -29.45 35.37
N PHE A 61 29.27 -29.89 35.88
CA PHE A 61 28.11 -30.18 35.03
C PHE A 61 27.49 -28.91 34.44
N LEU A 62 27.34 -27.86 35.26
CA LEU A 62 26.86 -26.54 34.84
C LEU A 62 27.79 -25.92 33.79
N LEU A 63 29.11 -25.98 34.00
CA LEU A 63 30.09 -25.47 33.05
C LEU A 63 29.98 -26.11 31.67
N ARG A 64 29.60 -27.39 31.57
CA ARG A 64 29.39 -28.03 30.28
C ARG A 64 28.20 -27.44 29.51
N LYS A 65 27.19 -26.91 30.21
CA LYS A 65 26.04 -26.22 29.62
C LYS A 65 26.28 -24.72 29.43
N LEU A 66 27.08 -24.09 30.30
CA LEU A 66 27.41 -22.66 30.18
C LEU A 66 28.41 -22.41 29.04
N ASN A 67 29.40 -23.31 28.88
CA ASN A 67 30.37 -23.23 27.79
C ASN A 67 29.79 -23.51 26.39
N THR A 68 28.50 -23.85 26.25
CA THR A 68 27.86 -23.90 24.93
C THR A 68 27.43 -22.53 24.42
N VAL A 69 27.33 -21.52 25.29
CA VAL A 69 26.81 -20.17 24.96
C VAL A 69 27.82 -19.05 25.19
N GLY A 70 28.81 -19.24 26.06
CA GLY A 70 29.88 -18.29 26.34
C GLY A 70 31.00 -18.95 27.14
N HIS A 71 32.20 -18.34 27.21
CA HIS A 71 33.30 -18.96 27.96
C HIS A 71 33.24 -18.57 29.44
N THR A 72 33.26 -19.58 30.31
CA THR A 72 33.24 -19.42 31.78
C THR A 72 34.15 -20.48 32.41
N SER A 73 34.88 -20.09 33.46
CA SER A 73 35.78 -20.96 34.24
C SER A 73 35.13 -21.47 35.53
N GLU A 74 35.73 -22.50 36.17
CA GLU A 74 35.27 -23.01 37.49
C GLU A 74 35.29 -21.93 38.58
N ASP A 75 36.24 -21.00 38.50
CA ASP A 75 36.42 -19.92 39.48
C ASP A 75 35.38 -18.80 39.32
N ALA A 76 34.80 -18.67 38.12
CA ALA A 76 33.77 -17.68 37.77
C ALA A 76 32.34 -18.13 38.15
N VAL A 77 32.17 -19.32 38.73
CA VAL A 77 30.88 -19.85 39.19
C VAL A 77 30.82 -19.87 40.71
N PHE A 78 30.14 -18.89 41.28
CA PHE A 78 29.93 -18.80 42.72
C PHE A 78 28.58 -19.39 43.13
N MET A 79 28.61 -20.42 43.98
CA MET A 79 27.40 -21.07 44.51
C MET A 79 27.39 -20.95 46.04
N PRO A 80 26.47 -20.17 46.62
CA PRO A 80 26.38 -19.98 48.06
C PRO A 80 25.91 -21.24 48.78
N LEU A 81 26.38 -21.40 50.03
CA LEU A 81 26.01 -22.47 50.94
C LEU A 81 25.30 -21.86 52.15
N ASN A 82 24.24 -22.52 52.60
CA ASN A 82 23.55 -22.15 53.83
C ASN A 82 24.32 -22.59 55.08
N ASP A 83 23.87 -22.14 56.25
CA ASP A 83 24.42 -22.51 57.58
C ASP A 83 24.46 -24.02 57.87
N LYS A 84 23.77 -24.84 57.05
CA LYS A 84 23.72 -26.30 57.15
C LYS A 84 24.66 -27.02 56.16
N GLY A 85 25.50 -26.28 55.43
CA GLY A 85 26.47 -26.85 54.47
C GLY A 85 25.84 -27.37 53.17
N MET A 86 24.65 -26.90 52.80
CA MET A 86 23.92 -27.25 51.58
C MET A 86 23.83 -26.05 50.63
N SER A 87 23.85 -26.27 49.32
CA SER A 87 23.67 -25.17 48.34
C SER A 87 22.26 -24.58 48.40
N GLU A 88 22.15 -23.28 48.16
CA GLU A 88 20.87 -22.56 48.26
C GLU A 88 19.99 -22.66 47.00
N GLY A 89 20.43 -23.42 45.99
CA GLY A 89 19.65 -23.67 44.77
C GLY A 89 19.85 -22.61 43.68
N PHE A 90 20.73 -21.63 43.87
CA PHE A 90 21.14 -20.67 42.85
C PHE A 90 22.66 -20.53 42.75
N ALA A 91 23.14 -19.97 41.65
CA ALA A 91 24.56 -19.67 41.42
C ALA A 91 24.73 -18.37 40.63
N PHE A 92 25.78 -17.63 40.96
CA PHE A 92 26.25 -16.48 40.18
C PHE A 92 27.31 -16.94 39.20
N VAL A 93 27.19 -16.50 37.96
CA VAL A 93 28.10 -16.86 36.87
C VAL A 93 28.60 -15.61 36.20
N GLU A 94 29.92 -15.46 36.13
CA GLU A 94 30.58 -14.40 35.37
C GLU A 94 31.00 -14.92 33.99
N PHE A 95 30.68 -14.16 32.95
CA PHE A 95 31.14 -14.39 31.57
C PHE A 95 32.22 -13.38 31.19
N GLU A 96 33.04 -13.72 30.18
CA GLU A 96 34.10 -12.82 29.72
C GLU A 96 33.57 -11.52 29.10
N THR A 97 32.37 -11.55 28.51
CA THR A 97 31.75 -10.37 27.89
C THR A 97 30.26 -10.26 28.21
N PRO A 98 29.70 -9.02 28.26
CA PRO A 98 28.26 -8.81 28.46
C PRO A 98 27.39 -9.46 27.37
N GLU A 99 27.89 -9.55 26.14
CA GLU A 99 27.19 -10.21 25.03
C GLU A 99 27.00 -11.71 25.28
N GLN A 100 27.98 -12.37 25.91
CA GLN A 100 27.87 -13.77 26.30
C GLN A 100 26.89 -13.98 27.46
N ALA A 101 26.87 -13.08 28.44
CA ALA A 101 25.89 -13.07 29.51
C ALA A 101 24.45 -12.94 28.97
N LEU A 102 24.24 -12.04 28.01
CA LEU A 102 22.96 -11.88 27.29
C LEU A 102 22.57 -13.13 26.51
N ALA A 103 23.53 -13.75 25.81
CA ALA A 103 23.30 -14.99 25.08
C ALA A 103 22.90 -16.15 26.03
N ALA A 104 23.50 -16.21 27.23
CA ALA A 104 23.17 -17.20 28.24
C ALA A 104 21.74 -17.04 28.76
N VAL A 105 21.30 -15.81 29.06
CA VAL A 105 19.89 -15.53 29.43
C VAL A 105 18.95 -15.94 28.30
N LYS A 106 19.26 -15.57 27.05
CA LYS A 106 18.41 -15.88 25.88
C LYS A 106 18.28 -17.38 25.59
N GLN A 107 19.34 -18.18 25.78
CA GLN A 107 19.37 -19.58 25.34
C GLN A 107 19.19 -20.62 26.45
N LEU A 108 19.53 -20.28 27.70
CA LEU A 108 19.51 -21.23 28.82
C LEU A 108 18.31 -21.04 29.76
N HIS A 109 17.62 -19.90 29.72
CA HIS A 109 16.40 -19.69 30.50
C HIS A 109 15.28 -20.64 30.06
N GLY A 110 14.64 -21.32 31.01
CA GLY A 110 13.55 -22.28 30.77
C GLY A 110 14.02 -23.67 30.31
N VAL A 111 15.33 -23.92 30.23
CA VAL A 111 15.86 -25.22 29.82
C VAL A 111 15.85 -26.21 30.99
N PRO A 112 15.23 -27.40 30.85
CA PRO A 112 15.26 -28.41 31.91
C PRO A 112 16.69 -28.91 32.15
N LEU A 113 17.13 -28.86 33.40
CA LEU A 113 18.40 -29.42 33.86
C LEU A 113 18.26 -30.92 34.10
N ASP A 114 17.17 -31.33 34.73
CA ASP A 114 16.75 -32.71 34.91
C ASP A 114 15.20 -32.81 34.87
N LYS A 115 14.61 -33.92 35.36
CA LYS A 115 13.14 -34.11 35.38
C LYS A 115 12.40 -33.21 36.38
N LYS A 116 13.09 -32.62 37.35
CA LYS A 116 12.53 -31.84 38.47
C LYS A 116 12.99 -30.38 38.49
N HIS A 117 14.12 -30.07 37.85
CA HIS A 117 14.79 -28.78 37.91
C HIS A 117 14.85 -28.15 36.51
N THR A 118 14.42 -26.89 36.42
CA THR A 118 14.47 -26.07 35.21
C THR A 118 15.32 -24.85 35.49
N LEU A 119 16.24 -24.53 34.59
CA LEU A 119 17.13 -23.37 34.76
C LEU A 119 16.34 -22.07 34.56
N ALA A 120 16.36 -21.20 35.55
CA ALA A 120 15.91 -19.82 35.43
C ALA A 120 17.14 -18.91 35.42
N VAL A 121 17.46 -18.34 34.25
CA VAL A 121 18.66 -17.54 34.03
C VAL A 121 18.24 -16.09 33.91
N ASN A 122 18.68 -15.23 34.84
CA ASN A 122 18.31 -13.81 34.95
C ASN A 122 19.56 -12.93 35.01
N LYS A 123 19.47 -11.66 34.60
CA LYS A 123 20.60 -10.73 34.74
C LYS A 123 20.76 -10.35 36.21
N LEU A 124 21.99 -10.09 36.64
CA LEU A 124 22.19 -9.57 38.01
C LEU A 124 21.49 -8.22 38.21
N MET A 125 21.48 -7.37 37.17
CA MET A 125 20.80 -6.07 37.16
C MET A 125 19.27 -6.15 37.27
N ASP A 126 18.66 -7.31 36.97
CA ASP A 126 17.21 -7.50 37.15
C ASP A 126 16.82 -7.44 38.64
N ILE A 127 17.75 -7.73 39.56
CA ILE A 127 17.52 -7.60 41.01
C ILE A 127 17.31 -6.14 41.40
N GLU A 128 18.01 -5.19 40.77
CA GLU A 128 17.76 -3.77 41.04
C GLU A 128 16.43 -3.30 40.44
N ARG A 129 16.00 -3.92 39.33
CA ARG A 129 14.77 -3.58 38.64
C ARG A 129 13.52 -4.12 39.34
N TYR A 130 13.57 -5.36 39.82
CA TYR A 130 12.43 -6.10 40.36
C TYR A 130 12.55 -6.38 41.88
N GLY A 131 13.75 -6.34 42.45
CA GLY A 131 14.02 -6.74 43.84
C GLY A 131 14.15 -5.59 44.85
N ARG A 132 14.13 -4.32 44.42
CA ARG A 132 14.02 -3.18 45.35
C ARG A 132 12.57 -3.05 45.84
N GLU A 133 12.39 -3.01 47.16
CA GLU A 133 11.11 -2.69 47.80
C GLU A 133 10.49 -1.43 47.17
N GLY A 134 9.22 -1.51 46.79
CA GLY A 134 8.45 -0.40 46.19
C GLY A 134 8.40 -0.34 44.66
N ARG A 135 9.14 -1.18 43.91
CA ARG A 135 9.05 -1.22 42.43
C ARG A 135 8.07 -2.26 41.88
N ILE A 136 7.65 -3.20 42.70
CA ILE A 136 6.57 -4.13 42.40
C ILE A 136 5.44 -3.80 43.37
N ASP A 137 4.26 -3.54 42.82
CA ASP A 137 3.06 -3.31 43.62
C ASP A 137 2.65 -4.64 44.26
N GLU A 138 2.66 -4.72 45.59
CA GLU A 138 2.26 -5.93 46.32
C GLU A 138 0.74 -6.14 46.29
N GLU A 139 -0.03 -5.07 46.03
CA GLU A 139 -1.47 -5.14 45.83
C GLU A 139 -1.81 -5.28 44.33
N TYR A 140 -2.41 -6.42 43.99
CA TYR A 140 -2.94 -6.62 42.64
C TYR A 140 -4.15 -5.71 42.40
N HIS A 141 -3.94 -4.61 41.68
CA HIS A 141 -5.01 -3.84 41.11
C HIS A 141 -5.49 -4.49 39.81
N ALA A 142 -6.72 -5.01 39.82
CA ALA A 142 -7.35 -5.52 38.61
C ALA A 142 -7.41 -4.40 37.55
N PRO A 143 -7.00 -4.66 36.29
CA PRO A 143 -7.02 -3.64 35.25
C PRO A 143 -8.43 -3.06 35.10
N GLU A 144 -8.55 -1.74 35.08
CA GLU A 144 -9.82 -1.10 34.78
C GLU A 144 -10.23 -1.47 33.35
N VAL A 145 -11.38 -2.14 33.23
CA VAL A 145 -11.96 -2.43 31.91
C VAL A 145 -12.43 -1.11 31.34
N GLU A 146 -11.73 -0.60 30.33
CA GLU A 146 -12.11 0.65 29.68
C GLU A 146 -13.60 0.60 29.27
N PRO A 147 -14.37 1.67 29.54
CA PRO A 147 -15.78 1.72 29.16
C PRO A 147 -15.90 1.60 27.63
N PHE A 148 -16.92 0.85 27.19
CA PHE A 148 -17.17 0.65 25.76
C PHE A 148 -17.39 2.00 25.05
N LYS A 149 -16.45 2.36 24.18
CA LYS A 149 -16.61 3.48 23.25
C LYS A 149 -17.19 2.94 21.96
N GLU A 150 -18.36 3.44 21.57
CA GLU A 150 -18.95 3.11 20.28
C GLU A 150 -17.98 3.51 19.17
N LYS A 151 -17.54 2.53 18.39
CA LYS A 151 -16.63 2.78 17.26
C LYS A 151 -17.44 3.35 16.12
N GLU A 152 -16.90 4.38 15.47
CA GLU A 152 -17.46 4.86 14.22
C GLU A 152 -17.62 3.72 13.21
N HIS A 153 -18.70 3.78 12.44
CA HIS A 153 -18.94 2.80 11.39
C HIS A 153 -17.82 2.89 10.36
N LEU A 154 -16.97 1.86 10.28
CA LEU A 154 -15.78 1.89 9.42
C LEU A 154 -16.18 2.20 7.98
N ARG A 155 -17.29 1.61 7.50
CA ARG A 155 -17.82 1.73 6.14
C ARG A 155 -18.77 2.91 5.88
N SER A 156 -18.72 3.94 6.72
CA SER A 156 -19.59 5.13 6.61
C SER A 156 -19.56 5.79 5.23
N TRP A 157 -18.41 5.81 4.56
CA TRP A 157 -18.24 6.43 3.24
C TRP A 157 -19.10 5.77 2.14
N MET A 158 -19.55 4.53 2.32
CA MET A 158 -20.43 3.88 1.35
C MET A 158 -21.87 4.40 1.39
N ALA A 159 -22.25 5.13 2.45
CA ALA A 159 -23.57 5.72 2.62
C ALA A 159 -23.67 7.16 2.07
N ASP A 160 -22.66 7.65 1.35
CA ASP A 160 -22.73 8.94 0.66
C ASP A 160 -23.88 8.92 -0.36
N ALA A 161 -24.83 9.85 -0.23
CA ALA A 161 -26.04 9.91 -1.06
C ALA A 161 -25.72 10.08 -2.55
N HIS A 162 -24.65 10.83 -2.86
CA HIS A 162 -24.19 11.10 -4.22
C HIS A 162 -23.27 9.99 -4.77
N ALA A 163 -23.05 8.92 -4.00
CA ALA A 163 -22.18 7.79 -4.32
C ALA A 163 -20.80 8.22 -4.83
N ARG A 164 -20.22 9.29 -4.27
CA ARG A 164 -18.92 9.83 -4.69
C ARG A 164 -17.78 8.90 -4.29
N ASP A 165 -16.72 8.92 -5.07
CA ASP A 165 -15.50 8.16 -4.79
C ASP A 165 -14.54 8.99 -3.95
N GLN A 166 -13.90 8.38 -2.96
CA GLN A 166 -12.84 9.02 -2.19
C GLN A 166 -11.47 8.66 -2.76
N PHE A 167 -10.51 9.56 -2.60
CA PHE A 167 -9.11 9.28 -2.90
C PHE A 167 -8.20 9.87 -1.82
N ALA A 168 -7.01 9.28 -1.69
CA ALA A 168 -5.92 9.78 -0.86
C ALA A 168 -4.90 10.51 -1.74
N LEU A 169 -4.42 11.64 -1.25
CA LEU A 169 -3.44 12.48 -1.92
C LEU A 169 -2.27 12.75 -0.98
N TYR A 170 -1.07 12.33 -1.39
CA TYR A 170 0.17 12.61 -0.68
C TYR A 170 0.98 13.67 -1.44
N ARG A 171 1.12 14.84 -0.82
CA ARG A 171 1.79 16.02 -1.38
C ARG A 171 2.71 16.64 -0.35
N ASN A 172 3.96 16.93 -0.73
CA ASN A 172 4.99 17.41 0.20
C ASN A 172 5.01 16.51 1.46
N ASP A 173 4.69 17.04 2.65
CA ASP A 173 4.59 16.27 3.89
C ASP A 173 3.14 16.13 4.40
N LYS A 174 2.14 16.44 3.58
CA LYS A 174 0.72 16.34 3.92
C LYS A 174 0.07 15.18 3.19
N VAL A 175 -0.74 14.44 3.93
CA VAL A 175 -1.65 13.45 3.35
C VAL A 175 -3.06 13.91 3.65
N GLY A 176 -3.90 13.92 2.62
CA GLY A 176 -5.33 14.17 2.79
C GLY A 176 -6.19 13.15 2.07
N VAL A 177 -7.39 12.96 2.58
CA VAL A 177 -8.46 12.19 1.93
C VAL A 177 -9.52 13.18 1.47
N PHE A 178 -9.97 13.02 0.23
CA PHE A 178 -10.90 13.92 -0.43
C PHE A 178 -12.02 13.15 -1.12
N TRP A 179 -13.21 13.74 -1.21
CA TRP A 179 -14.26 13.28 -2.10
C TRP A 179 -14.05 13.83 -3.51
N ASN A 180 -14.24 12.98 -4.50
CA ASN A 180 -14.28 13.39 -5.89
C ASN A 180 -15.56 14.19 -6.17
N ASN A 181 -15.39 15.41 -6.70
CA ASN A 181 -16.48 16.33 -7.00
C ASN A 181 -16.54 16.70 -8.51
N LYS A 182 -16.25 15.73 -9.38
CA LYS A 182 -16.27 15.89 -10.85
C LYS A 182 -15.34 17.03 -11.30
N SER A 183 -15.87 18.09 -11.90
CA SER A 183 -15.14 19.28 -12.34
C SER A 183 -14.91 20.29 -11.22
N ASN A 184 -15.64 20.19 -10.11
CA ASN A 184 -15.47 21.08 -8.98
C ASN A 184 -14.26 20.65 -8.13
N PRO A 185 -13.66 21.59 -7.37
CA PRO A 185 -12.59 21.25 -6.44
C PRO A 185 -13.00 20.09 -5.50
N PRO A 186 -12.08 19.14 -5.25
CA PRO A 186 -12.38 17.99 -4.41
C PRO A 186 -12.64 18.43 -2.97
N GLU A 187 -13.68 17.86 -2.36
CA GLU A 187 -14.09 18.21 -1.00
C GLU A 187 -13.17 17.53 0.01
N ASN A 188 -12.61 18.28 0.96
CA ASN A 188 -11.70 17.73 1.95
C ASN A 188 -12.45 16.98 3.06
N VAL A 189 -12.01 15.75 3.36
CA VAL A 189 -12.51 14.98 4.51
C VAL A 189 -11.55 15.14 5.69
N VAL A 190 -10.27 14.87 5.46
CA VAL A 190 -9.18 15.01 6.44
C VAL A 190 -7.93 15.43 5.67
N ASP A 191 -7.16 16.39 6.20
CA ASP A 191 -5.81 16.73 5.71
C ASP A 191 -4.87 16.89 6.90
N ARG A 192 -3.86 16.03 7.00
CA ARG A 192 -2.93 15.98 8.15
C ARG A 192 -1.49 16.09 7.66
N ALA A 193 -0.72 16.96 8.32
CA ALA A 193 0.72 17.02 8.15
C ALA A 193 1.39 15.82 8.84
N HIS A 194 2.46 15.31 8.22
CA HIS A 194 3.28 14.18 8.69
C HIS A 194 2.49 12.92 9.03
N TRP A 195 1.34 12.70 8.36
CA TRP A 195 0.50 11.54 8.61
C TRP A 195 1.18 10.22 8.22
N THR A 196 2.09 10.26 7.24
CA THR A 196 3.01 9.18 6.91
C THR A 196 4.40 9.76 6.66
N GLN A 197 5.44 8.94 6.77
CA GLN A 197 6.80 9.34 6.39
C GLN A 197 7.25 8.72 5.06
N LEU A 198 6.77 7.51 4.74
CA LEU A 198 7.17 6.79 3.53
C LEU A 198 6.11 6.89 2.43
N PHE A 199 4.99 6.18 2.58
CA PHE A 199 3.88 6.18 1.63
C PHE A 199 2.56 5.86 2.36
N VAL A 200 1.45 5.96 1.64
CA VAL A 200 0.14 5.50 2.12
C VAL A 200 -0.37 4.39 1.24
N GLN A 201 -1.20 3.51 1.81
CA GLN A 201 -1.82 2.42 1.07
C GLN A 201 -3.21 2.13 1.62
N TRP A 202 -4.20 2.01 0.73
CA TRP A 202 -5.53 1.53 1.11
C TRP A 202 -5.53 0.01 1.27
N SER A 203 -6.33 -0.48 2.21
CA SER A 203 -6.67 -1.89 2.26
C SER A 203 -7.52 -2.30 1.05
N PRO A 204 -7.53 -3.58 0.62
CA PRO A 204 -8.19 -4.03 -0.62
C PRO A 204 -9.68 -3.71 -0.74
N LYS A 205 -10.41 -3.54 0.38
CA LYS A 205 -11.82 -3.13 0.38
C LYS A 205 -12.02 -1.67 0.81
N GLY A 206 -10.93 -0.91 0.99
CA GLY A 206 -10.94 0.49 1.39
C GLY A 206 -11.37 0.75 2.83
N THR A 207 -11.47 -0.27 3.69
CA THR A 207 -11.85 -0.10 5.10
C THR A 207 -10.80 0.66 5.90
N PHE A 208 -9.52 0.42 5.63
CA PHE A 208 -8.40 1.00 6.34
C PHE A 208 -7.47 1.76 5.40
N LEU A 209 -6.92 2.87 5.89
CA LEU A 209 -5.77 3.54 5.31
C LEU A 209 -4.54 3.20 6.16
N ALA A 210 -3.52 2.61 5.55
CA ALA A 210 -2.24 2.37 6.20
C ALA A 210 -1.30 3.57 6.04
N SER A 211 -0.78 4.07 7.16
CA SER A 211 0.38 4.96 7.17
C SER A 211 1.62 4.20 7.63
N VAL A 212 2.74 4.46 6.96
CA VAL A 212 4.00 3.73 7.15
C VAL A 212 5.05 4.66 7.74
N HIS A 213 5.54 4.28 8.92
CA HIS A 213 6.55 5.01 9.68
C HIS A 213 7.74 4.10 9.98
N PRO A 214 8.93 4.65 10.26
CA PRO A 214 10.08 3.86 10.70
C PRO A 214 9.85 3.08 11.99
N GLN A 215 8.87 3.46 12.82
CA GLN A 215 8.50 2.73 14.04
C GLN A 215 7.55 1.57 13.77
N GLY A 216 6.84 1.58 12.63
CA GLY A 216 5.82 0.59 12.30
C GLY A 216 4.71 1.12 11.41
N VAL A 217 3.65 0.34 11.29
CA VAL A 217 2.47 0.66 10.46
C VAL A 217 1.31 1.06 11.36
N GLN A 218 0.54 2.07 10.97
CA GLN A 218 -0.70 2.45 11.65
C GLN A 218 -1.87 2.35 10.70
N LEU A 219 -3.00 1.85 11.19
CA LEU A 219 -4.25 1.75 10.43
C LEU A 219 -5.25 2.79 10.92
N TRP A 220 -5.83 3.50 9.96
CA TRP A 220 -6.82 4.55 10.16
C TRP A 220 -8.13 4.15 9.50
N GLY A 221 -9.25 4.45 10.14
CA GLY A 221 -10.59 4.10 9.64
C GLY A 221 -11.69 4.93 10.28
N GLY A 222 -12.93 4.74 9.81
CA GLY A 222 -14.08 5.56 10.21
C GLY A 222 -14.24 6.83 9.35
N ALA A 223 -15.24 7.65 9.69
CA ALA A 223 -15.52 8.91 9.01
C ALA A 223 -14.45 9.97 9.34
N SER A 224 -13.97 9.99 10.59
CA SER A 224 -12.94 10.93 11.07
C SER A 224 -11.50 10.46 10.84
N PHE A 225 -11.31 9.26 10.28
CA PHE A 225 -10.01 8.59 10.19
C PHE A 225 -9.30 8.54 11.55
N SER A 226 -9.97 7.94 12.53
CA SER A 226 -9.41 7.68 13.86
C SER A 226 -8.47 6.48 13.82
N LYS A 227 -7.46 6.48 14.71
CA LYS A 227 -6.47 5.41 14.81
C LYS A 227 -7.16 4.12 15.27
N GLN A 228 -7.11 3.07 14.45
CA GLN A 228 -7.71 1.77 14.74
C GLN A 228 -6.73 0.85 15.44
N LYS A 229 -5.56 0.64 14.81
CA LYS A 229 -4.51 -0.27 15.29
C LYS A 229 -3.13 0.23 14.90
N GLN A 230 -2.13 -0.21 15.66
CA GLN A 230 -0.71 0.06 15.41
C GLN A 230 0.04 -1.27 15.44
N PHE A 231 0.90 -1.46 14.45
CA PHE A 231 1.70 -2.66 14.24
C PHE A 231 3.17 -2.25 14.38
N PRO A 232 3.78 -2.48 15.55
CA PRO A 232 5.17 -2.11 15.78
C PRO A 232 6.07 -3.05 14.98
N HIS A 233 6.64 -2.53 13.90
CA HIS A 233 7.66 -3.20 13.09
C HIS A 233 8.71 -2.17 12.72
N PRO A 234 9.85 -2.15 13.43
CA PRO A 234 10.92 -1.20 13.17
C PRO A 234 11.41 -1.26 11.73
N PHE A 235 11.62 -0.10 11.13
CA PHE A 235 12.12 0.11 9.77
C PHE A 235 11.35 -0.66 8.69
N VAL A 236 10.02 -0.78 8.84
CA VAL A 236 9.16 -1.38 7.82
C VAL A 236 9.29 -0.60 6.49
N GLN A 237 9.42 -1.35 5.40
CA GLN A 237 9.60 -0.80 4.06
C GLN A 237 8.50 -1.25 3.10
N LEU A 238 7.95 -2.45 3.30
CA LEU A 238 6.89 -3.00 2.46
C LEU A 238 5.75 -3.53 3.32
N VAL A 239 4.53 -3.33 2.83
CA VAL A 239 3.29 -3.71 3.51
C VAL A 239 2.35 -4.34 2.47
N GLU A 240 1.62 -5.37 2.88
CA GLU A 240 0.63 -6.03 2.05
C GLU A 240 -0.53 -6.52 2.91
N PHE A 241 -1.74 -6.21 2.45
CA PHE A 241 -2.97 -6.69 3.07
C PHE A 241 -3.43 -7.99 2.44
N SER A 242 -4.06 -8.84 3.24
CA SER A 242 -4.79 -9.98 2.72
C SER A 242 -6.10 -9.54 2.00
N PRO A 243 -6.60 -10.32 1.01
CA PRO A 243 -7.71 -9.90 0.13
C PRO A 243 -9.05 -9.52 0.81
N LEU A 244 -9.35 -10.12 1.96
CA LEU A 244 -10.53 -9.85 2.78
C LEU A 244 -10.27 -8.94 3.99
N GLU A 245 -9.06 -8.41 4.16
CA GLU A 245 -8.64 -7.50 5.24
C GLU A 245 -8.56 -8.13 6.65
N GLY A 246 -8.35 -9.45 6.74
CA GLY A 246 -8.11 -10.11 8.04
C GLY A 246 -6.67 -9.95 8.55
N TYR A 247 -5.70 -9.85 7.65
CA TYR A 247 -4.28 -9.97 7.96
C TYR A 247 -3.43 -8.91 7.26
N LEU A 248 -2.30 -8.59 7.87
CA LEU A 248 -1.32 -7.64 7.36
C LEU A 248 0.07 -8.29 7.35
N THR A 249 0.73 -8.33 6.20
CA THR A 249 2.13 -8.72 6.08
C THR A 249 2.99 -7.47 6.03
N THR A 250 4.04 -7.44 6.84
CA THR A 250 5.01 -6.33 6.90
C THR A 250 6.42 -6.86 6.72
N TRP A 251 7.27 -6.14 6.00
CA TRP A 251 8.65 -6.53 5.74
C TRP A 251 9.62 -5.37 5.99
N SER A 252 10.74 -5.70 6.63
CA SER A 252 11.92 -4.83 6.77
C SER A 252 13.17 -5.51 6.21
N SER A 253 14.05 -4.72 5.61
CA SER A 253 15.38 -5.17 5.22
C SER A 253 16.31 -5.36 6.42
N ARG A 254 16.02 -4.72 7.56
CA ARG A 254 16.78 -4.89 8.80
C ARG A 254 16.13 -6.00 9.62
N PRO A 255 16.91 -6.94 10.18
CA PRO A 255 16.38 -7.87 11.17
C PRO A 255 15.82 -7.08 12.36
N ILE A 256 14.67 -7.51 12.86
CA ILE A 256 14.02 -6.93 14.03
C ILE A 256 14.94 -7.17 15.22
N GLN A 257 15.22 -6.11 15.96
CA GLN A 257 15.88 -6.17 17.26
C GLN A 257 14.82 -5.85 18.30
N VAL A 258 14.56 -6.80 19.19
CA VAL A 258 13.53 -6.62 20.22
C VAL A 258 14.17 -5.93 21.41
N GLU A 259 13.76 -4.69 21.67
CA GLU A 259 14.17 -3.93 22.85
C GLU A 259 13.39 -4.40 24.09
N GLU A 260 14.07 -4.51 25.23
CA GLU A 260 13.46 -4.92 26.51
C GLU A 260 12.44 -3.88 26.98
N GLY A 261 11.14 -4.23 26.95
CA GLY A 261 10.04 -3.37 27.39
C GLY A 261 8.93 -3.15 26.34
N GLN A 262 9.07 -3.65 25.12
CA GLN A 262 7.97 -3.62 24.15
C GLN A 262 6.91 -4.69 24.47
N PRO A 263 5.61 -4.32 24.60
CA PRO A 263 4.56 -5.26 25.00
C PRO A 263 4.08 -6.19 23.87
N ILE A 264 4.38 -5.87 22.60
CA ILE A 264 3.80 -6.56 21.43
C ILE A 264 4.81 -7.47 20.73
N LEU A 265 6.07 -7.03 20.58
CA LEU A 265 7.14 -7.83 20.01
C LEU A 265 7.82 -8.63 21.12
N THR A 266 7.86 -9.95 20.99
CA THR A 266 8.50 -10.82 21.98
C THR A 266 9.87 -11.29 21.48
N PHE A 267 10.64 -11.96 22.33
CA PHE A 267 11.93 -12.53 21.92
C PHE A 267 11.82 -13.48 20.71
N GLU A 268 10.65 -14.07 20.45
CA GLU A 268 10.45 -14.90 19.26
C GLU A 268 10.63 -14.13 17.95
N GLU A 269 10.42 -12.82 17.93
CA GLU A 269 10.52 -11.96 16.74
C GLU A 269 11.96 -11.52 16.43
N ASP A 270 12.87 -11.67 17.40
CA ASP A 270 14.26 -11.20 17.31
C ASP A 270 14.99 -11.88 16.13
N GLY A 271 15.68 -11.08 15.32
CA GLY A 271 16.42 -11.55 14.14
C GLY A 271 15.57 -11.87 12.90
N LYS A 272 14.25 -11.65 12.92
CA LYS A 272 13.37 -11.92 11.77
C LYS A 272 13.10 -10.64 10.96
N ASN A 273 12.59 -10.77 9.73
CA ASN A 273 12.40 -9.64 8.80
C ASN A 273 10.94 -9.40 8.42
N ILE A 274 10.11 -10.43 8.55
CA ILE A 274 8.72 -10.44 8.08
C ILE A 274 7.82 -10.77 9.25
N ILE A 275 6.76 -10.01 9.44
CA ILE A 275 5.70 -10.34 10.39
C ILE A 275 4.36 -10.38 9.68
N VAL A 276 3.62 -11.46 9.91
CA VAL A 276 2.19 -11.58 9.58
C VAL A 276 1.40 -11.24 10.83
N TRP A 277 0.57 -10.21 10.75
CA TRP A 277 -0.25 -9.68 11.84
C TRP A 277 -1.71 -10.02 11.63
N ASP A 278 -2.42 -10.25 12.73
CA ASP A 278 -3.88 -10.25 12.74
C ASP A 278 -4.36 -8.81 12.92
N ILE A 279 -5.21 -8.32 12.01
CA ILE A 279 -5.69 -6.93 12.03
C ILE A 279 -6.67 -6.70 13.19
N GLU A 280 -7.48 -7.71 13.53
CA GLU A 280 -8.50 -7.57 14.58
C GLU A 280 -7.86 -7.47 15.97
N SER A 281 -6.98 -8.42 16.32
CA SER A 281 -6.26 -8.39 17.59
C SER A 281 -5.15 -7.35 17.61
N GLY A 282 -4.45 -7.13 16.49
CA GLY A 282 -3.22 -6.33 16.42
C GLY A 282 -1.96 -7.10 16.87
N LYS A 283 -2.05 -8.43 17.04
CA LYS A 283 -0.95 -9.27 17.52
C LYS A 283 -0.18 -9.91 16.36
N PRO A 284 1.12 -10.18 16.52
CA PRO A 284 1.87 -10.96 15.53
C PRO A 284 1.37 -12.41 15.57
N LEU A 285 0.95 -12.94 14.43
CA LEU A 285 0.61 -14.37 14.30
C LEU A 285 1.87 -15.20 14.16
N ARG A 286 2.78 -14.73 13.30
CA ARG A 286 4.05 -15.41 13.04
C ARG A 286 5.03 -14.47 12.38
N SER A 287 6.29 -14.65 12.75
CA SER A 287 7.43 -13.90 12.24
C SER A 287 8.35 -14.84 11.45
N PHE A 288 8.99 -14.34 10.37
CA PHE A 288 9.84 -15.11 9.47
C PHE A 288 11.11 -14.36 9.06
N VAL A 289 12.19 -15.10 8.81
CA VAL A 289 13.43 -14.58 8.20
C VAL A 289 13.21 -14.41 6.68
N SER A 290 13.77 -13.36 6.08
CA SER A 290 13.75 -13.20 4.62
C SER A 290 14.75 -14.15 3.96
N HIS A 291 14.32 -14.92 2.96
CA HIS A 291 15.20 -15.86 2.25
C HIS A 291 16.15 -15.14 1.29
N ASP A 292 15.76 -13.97 0.80
CA ASP A 292 16.54 -13.18 -0.16
C ASP A 292 17.70 -12.43 0.50
N LEU A 293 17.62 -12.23 1.82
CA LEU A 293 18.64 -11.59 2.66
C LEU A 293 19.52 -12.60 3.38
N ALA A 294 19.19 -13.89 3.34
CA ALA A 294 20.04 -14.93 3.92
C ALA A 294 21.34 -14.99 3.10
N ALA A 295 22.41 -14.45 3.67
CA ALA A 295 23.74 -14.52 3.08
C ALA A 295 24.04 -15.98 2.73
N GLY A 296 24.21 -16.29 1.45
CA GLY A 296 24.96 -17.48 1.08
C GLY A 296 26.36 -17.36 1.70
N PRO A 297 27.05 -18.49 2.00
CA PRO A 297 28.40 -18.42 2.52
C PRO A 297 29.23 -17.54 1.58
N ALA A 298 29.68 -16.38 2.08
CA ALA A 298 30.46 -15.46 1.29
C ALA A 298 31.80 -16.14 1.00
N ALA A 299 32.04 -16.49 -0.26
CA ALA A 299 33.41 -16.61 -0.73
C ALA A 299 34.01 -15.19 -0.66
N GLU A 300 35.07 -15.03 0.14
CA GLU A 300 35.76 -13.76 0.30
C GLU A 300 36.11 -13.16 -1.08
N GLY A 301 35.60 -11.96 -1.37
CA GLY A 301 36.07 -11.13 -2.49
C GLY A 301 35.07 -10.80 -3.61
N GLU A 302 33.88 -11.41 -3.68
CA GLU A 302 32.87 -11.03 -4.67
C GLU A 302 31.74 -10.20 -4.07
N VAL A 303 31.56 -8.96 -4.56
CA VAL A 303 30.37 -8.16 -4.31
C VAL A 303 29.19 -8.89 -4.96
N GLN A 304 28.47 -9.69 -4.17
CA GLN A 304 27.27 -10.35 -4.67
C GLN A 304 26.28 -9.28 -5.16
N PRO A 305 25.76 -9.38 -6.39
CA PRO A 305 24.70 -8.49 -6.83
C PRO A 305 23.53 -8.65 -5.87
N LYS A 306 23.08 -7.54 -5.26
CA LYS A 306 21.92 -7.52 -4.36
C LYS A 306 20.76 -8.24 -5.05
N LYS A 307 20.43 -9.46 -4.59
CA LYS A 307 19.27 -10.18 -5.11
C LYS A 307 18.04 -9.30 -4.91
N LYS A 308 17.27 -9.11 -5.98
CA LYS A 308 16.03 -8.34 -5.93
C LYS A 308 15.07 -9.07 -4.99
N VAL A 309 14.65 -8.43 -3.91
CA VAL A 309 13.68 -8.99 -2.95
C VAL A 309 12.40 -9.32 -3.70
N GLN A 310 11.94 -10.56 -3.57
CA GLN A 310 10.68 -10.97 -4.17
C GLN A 310 9.53 -10.57 -3.26
N TRP A 311 8.79 -9.55 -3.69
CA TRP A 311 7.56 -9.10 -3.06
C TRP A 311 6.39 -9.23 -4.04
N PRO A 312 5.20 -9.68 -3.60
CA PRO A 312 4.86 -10.13 -2.24
C PRO A 312 5.51 -11.46 -1.84
N ALA A 313 6.04 -11.53 -0.62
CA ALA A 313 6.69 -12.74 -0.09
C ALA A 313 5.68 -13.82 0.35
N PHE A 314 4.49 -13.38 0.76
CA PHE A 314 3.38 -14.21 1.19
C PHE A 314 2.18 -13.93 0.29
N LYS A 315 1.79 -14.91 -0.52
CA LYS A 315 0.63 -14.79 -1.40
C LYS A 315 -0.56 -15.49 -0.75
N TRP A 316 -1.69 -14.80 -0.69
CA TRP A 316 -2.91 -15.23 -0.01
C TRP A 316 -3.87 -15.97 -0.96
N SER A 317 -4.61 -16.95 -0.44
CA SER A 317 -5.78 -17.50 -1.13
C SER A 317 -6.91 -16.45 -1.16
N ALA A 318 -7.80 -16.56 -2.15
CA ALA A 318 -8.91 -15.63 -2.33
C ALA A 318 -9.86 -15.52 -1.11
N ASP A 319 -9.91 -16.56 -0.28
CA ASP A 319 -10.75 -16.64 0.92
C ASP A 319 -9.96 -16.50 2.24
N GLU A 320 -8.67 -16.17 2.17
CA GLU A 320 -7.75 -15.99 3.30
C GLU A 320 -7.54 -17.20 4.22
N LYS A 321 -8.04 -18.39 3.86
CA LYS A 321 -7.83 -19.59 4.69
C LYS A 321 -6.38 -20.08 4.63
N TYR A 322 -5.70 -19.80 3.52
CA TYR A 322 -4.33 -20.22 3.31
C TYR A 322 -3.46 -19.05 2.89
N VAL A 323 -2.22 -19.07 3.38
CA VAL A 323 -1.16 -18.19 2.92
C VAL A 323 0.03 -19.03 2.52
N ALA A 324 0.63 -18.75 1.37
CA ALA A 324 1.78 -19.50 0.88
C ALA A 324 2.99 -18.60 0.72
N ARG A 325 4.15 -19.17 1.03
CA ARG A 325 5.46 -18.59 0.74
C ARG A 325 6.31 -19.65 0.05
N MET A 326 7.09 -19.25 -0.93
CA MET A 326 8.05 -20.15 -1.57
C MET A 326 9.47 -19.93 -1.07
N LEU A 327 10.23 -21.02 -1.08
CA LEU A 327 11.68 -21.03 -1.04
C LEU A 327 12.15 -21.36 -2.45
N GLN A 328 12.68 -20.35 -3.15
CA GLN A 328 13.03 -20.44 -4.57
C GLN A 328 13.93 -21.66 -4.84
N GLY A 329 13.56 -22.45 -5.84
CA GLY A 329 14.28 -23.65 -6.26
C GLY A 329 13.99 -24.91 -5.44
N GLN A 330 13.25 -24.84 -4.33
CA GLN A 330 13.10 -25.99 -3.42
C GLN A 330 11.65 -26.38 -3.10
N SER A 331 10.84 -25.47 -2.57
CA SER A 331 9.52 -25.83 -2.04
C SER A 331 8.56 -24.66 -1.90
N ILE A 332 7.27 -24.98 -1.86
CA ILE A 332 6.18 -24.05 -1.52
C ILE A 332 5.64 -24.45 -0.15
N SER A 333 5.71 -23.55 0.81
CA SER A 333 5.17 -23.73 2.17
C SER A 333 3.82 -23.06 2.25
N ILE A 334 2.76 -23.86 2.49
CA ILE A 334 1.38 -23.39 2.63
C ILE A 334 1.03 -23.45 4.12
N TYR A 335 0.59 -22.32 4.67
CA TYR A 335 0.18 -22.18 6.06
C TYR A 335 -1.34 -22.03 6.13
N GLU A 336 -1.94 -22.68 7.12
CA GLU A 336 -3.36 -22.57 7.46
C GLU A 336 -3.54 -21.55 8.57
N VAL A 337 -4.48 -20.64 8.36
CA VAL A 337 -4.78 -19.50 9.22
C VAL A 337 -6.06 -19.80 10.01
N PRO A 338 -6.16 -19.44 11.31
CA PRO A 338 -5.37 -18.46 12.07
C PRO A 338 -4.11 -18.99 12.74
N ASN A 339 -3.95 -20.31 12.89
CA ASN A 339 -2.84 -20.86 13.70
C ASN A 339 -1.46 -20.78 13.02
N MET A 340 -1.40 -20.40 11.74
CA MET A 340 -0.18 -20.36 10.93
C MET A 340 0.60 -21.67 10.93
N ASN A 341 -0.11 -22.80 11.00
CA ASN A 341 0.48 -24.13 10.92
C ASN A 341 0.69 -24.54 9.47
N LEU A 342 1.78 -25.27 9.18
CA LEU A 342 1.98 -25.83 7.85
C LEU A 342 0.87 -26.84 7.50
N LEU A 343 0.25 -26.66 6.33
CA LEU A 343 -0.81 -27.54 5.83
C LEU A 343 -0.28 -28.97 5.72
N GLY A 344 -0.86 -29.90 6.48
CA GLY A 344 -0.40 -31.29 6.54
C GLY A 344 1.03 -31.44 7.12
N ARG A 345 1.47 -30.48 7.95
CA ARG A 345 2.78 -30.43 8.65
C ARG A 345 4.02 -30.52 7.76
N THR A 346 3.85 -30.40 6.45
CA THR A 346 4.93 -30.56 5.46
C THR A 346 4.78 -29.55 4.33
N SER A 347 5.89 -28.93 3.95
CA SER A 347 5.96 -28.09 2.75
C SER A 347 5.83 -28.93 1.49
N VAL A 348 5.20 -28.38 0.46
CA VAL A 348 5.09 -29.03 -0.85
C VAL A 348 6.44 -28.93 -1.54
N LYS A 349 7.17 -30.05 -1.62
CA LYS A 349 8.47 -30.11 -2.30
C LYS A 349 8.26 -29.99 -3.81
N VAL A 350 8.74 -28.88 -4.37
CA VAL A 350 8.68 -28.59 -5.80
C VAL A 350 10.08 -28.13 -6.21
N GLU A 351 10.89 -29.09 -6.64
CA GLU A 351 12.25 -28.82 -7.11
C GLU A 351 12.23 -27.86 -8.29
N GLY A 352 13.04 -26.80 -8.20
CA GLY A 352 13.13 -25.78 -9.23
C GLY A 352 12.00 -24.76 -9.25
N VAL A 353 11.10 -24.68 -8.27
CA VAL A 353 10.03 -23.67 -8.29
C VAL A 353 10.61 -22.26 -8.43
N ASN A 354 10.15 -21.52 -9.45
CA ASN A 354 10.62 -20.15 -9.69
C ASN A 354 9.58 -19.09 -9.34
N ASP A 355 8.30 -19.35 -9.60
CA ASP A 355 7.20 -18.49 -9.17
C ASP A 355 5.91 -19.31 -8.99
N PHE A 356 4.97 -18.76 -8.22
CA PHE A 356 3.64 -19.31 -8.03
C PHE A 356 2.61 -18.20 -7.83
N GLU A 357 1.36 -18.43 -8.22
CA GLU A 357 0.25 -17.50 -8.03
C GLU A 357 -1.01 -18.25 -7.60
N TRP A 358 -1.75 -17.66 -6.66
CA TRP A 358 -3.08 -18.13 -6.29
C TRP A 358 -4.12 -17.66 -7.30
N SER A 359 -5.21 -18.41 -7.43
CA SER A 359 -6.39 -17.89 -8.08
C SER A 359 -6.96 -16.71 -7.28
N PRO A 360 -7.25 -15.56 -7.91
CA PRO A 360 -7.73 -14.36 -7.22
C PRO A 360 -9.17 -14.49 -6.73
N ALA A 361 -9.90 -15.52 -7.18
CA ALA A 361 -11.25 -15.85 -6.74
C ALA A 361 -11.35 -17.34 -6.39
N THR A 362 -12.32 -17.69 -5.54
CA THR A 362 -12.63 -19.10 -5.28
C THR A 362 -13.39 -19.66 -6.48
N VAL A 363 -12.76 -20.57 -7.23
CA VAL A 363 -13.31 -21.13 -8.48
C VAL A 363 -13.94 -22.49 -8.21
N THR A 364 -15.17 -22.69 -8.70
CA THR A 364 -15.80 -24.02 -8.73
C THR A 364 -15.62 -24.62 -10.12
N ARG A 365 -14.82 -25.68 -10.22
CA ARG A 365 -14.64 -26.42 -11.48
C ARG A 365 -15.79 -27.37 -11.73
N GLU A 366 -16.15 -27.56 -13.01
CA GLU A 366 -17.20 -28.49 -13.39
C GLU A 366 -16.89 -29.92 -12.93
N GLY A 367 -17.79 -30.50 -12.13
CA GLY A 367 -17.66 -31.86 -11.59
C GLY A 367 -16.95 -31.96 -10.23
N VAL A 368 -16.40 -30.87 -9.70
CA VAL A 368 -15.80 -30.84 -8.36
C VAL A 368 -16.79 -30.26 -7.36
N LYS A 369 -17.22 -31.07 -6.39
CA LYS A 369 -18.16 -30.66 -5.33
C LYS A 369 -17.47 -30.28 -4.02
N GLN A 370 -16.20 -30.65 -3.87
CA GLN A 370 -15.42 -30.36 -2.68
C GLN A 370 -14.83 -28.96 -2.79
N TYR A 371 -14.59 -28.35 -1.63
CA TYR A 371 -13.91 -27.07 -1.55
C TYR A 371 -12.48 -27.19 -2.07
N GLU A 372 -12.07 -26.25 -2.91
CA GLU A 372 -10.71 -26.12 -3.39
C GLU A 372 -10.31 -24.67 -3.62
N GLN A 373 -9.04 -24.38 -3.36
CA GLN A 373 -8.32 -23.21 -3.84
C GLN A 373 -7.28 -23.66 -4.85
N LEU A 374 -7.13 -22.91 -5.93
CA LEU A 374 -6.22 -23.27 -7.01
C LEU A 374 -4.94 -22.44 -6.91
N LEU A 375 -3.81 -23.12 -7.01
CA LEU A 375 -2.48 -22.53 -7.01
C LEU A 375 -1.75 -22.98 -8.27
N CYS A 376 -1.28 -22.03 -9.08
CA CYS A 376 -0.43 -22.32 -10.23
C CYS A 376 1.02 -22.04 -9.90
N PHE A 377 1.93 -22.92 -10.30
CA PHE A 377 3.36 -22.70 -10.15
C PHE A 377 4.10 -23.18 -11.40
N TRP A 378 5.34 -22.74 -11.56
CA TRP A 378 6.18 -23.21 -12.65
C TRP A 378 7.61 -23.52 -12.22
N THR A 379 8.22 -24.46 -12.94
CA THR A 379 9.62 -24.88 -12.78
C THR A 379 10.33 -24.75 -14.14
N PRO A 380 11.56 -24.22 -14.19
CA PRO A 380 12.36 -24.14 -15.41
C PRO A 380 12.87 -25.53 -15.80
N GLU A 381 13.56 -25.60 -16.94
CA GLU A 381 14.25 -26.81 -17.39
C GLU A 381 15.40 -27.15 -16.44
N ILE A 382 15.40 -28.37 -15.89
CA ILE A 382 16.45 -28.87 -15.00
C ILE A 382 16.97 -30.19 -15.53
N GLY A 383 18.22 -30.19 -16.01
CA GLY A 383 18.84 -31.37 -16.61
C GLY A 383 18.06 -31.86 -17.82
N SER A 384 17.51 -33.07 -17.74
CA SER A 384 16.65 -33.66 -18.77
C SER A 384 15.16 -33.38 -18.60
N ASN A 385 14.74 -32.79 -17.47
CA ASN A 385 13.35 -32.49 -17.20
C ASN A 385 12.93 -31.19 -17.91
N PRO A 386 11.83 -31.20 -18.70
CA PRO A 386 11.34 -30.01 -19.36
C PRO A 386 10.81 -28.98 -18.35
N ALA A 387 10.70 -27.72 -18.79
CA ALA A 387 9.98 -26.71 -18.02
C ALA A 387 8.53 -27.15 -17.85
N ARG A 388 7.99 -26.94 -16.64
CA ARG A 388 6.68 -27.45 -16.28
C ARG A 388 5.87 -26.38 -15.59
N VAL A 389 4.66 -26.16 -16.09
CA VAL A 389 3.64 -25.35 -15.43
C VAL A 389 2.58 -26.30 -14.88
N ALA A 390 2.30 -26.19 -13.60
CA ALA A 390 1.36 -27.08 -12.92
C ALA A 390 0.34 -26.26 -12.10
N MET A 391 -0.90 -26.73 -12.12
CA MET A 391 -1.99 -26.24 -11.31
C MET A 391 -2.30 -27.27 -10.24
N MET A 392 -2.25 -26.85 -8.98
CA MET A 392 -2.49 -27.66 -7.79
C MET A 392 -3.79 -27.22 -7.11
N SER A 393 -4.54 -28.20 -6.62
CA SER A 393 -5.70 -27.99 -5.76
C SER A 393 -5.28 -28.04 -4.28
N VAL A 394 -5.76 -27.09 -3.48
CA VAL A 394 -5.53 -26.98 -2.04
C VAL A 394 -6.88 -27.05 -1.33
N PRO A 395 -7.09 -27.93 -0.34
CA PRO A 395 -6.08 -28.59 0.50
C PRO A 395 -5.58 -29.97 0.04
N SER A 396 -6.14 -30.57 -1.01
CA SER A 396 -5.79 -31.95 -1.42
C SER A 396 -4.33 -32.12 -1.86
N LYS A 397 -3.66 -31.03 -2.28
CA LYS A 397 -2.31 -31.01 -2.88
C LYS A 397 -2.22 -31.83 -4.17
N GLU A 398 -3.36 -32.14 -4.79
CA GLU A 398 -3.41 -32.87 -6.05
C GLU A 398 -3.12 -31.94 -7.23
N ILE A 399 -2.32 -32.42 -8.17
CA ILE A 399 -2.06 -31.69 -9.41
C ILE A 399 -3.24 -31.88 -10.35
N VAL A 400 -3.99 -30.81 -10.56
CA VAL A 400 -5.16 -30.73 -11.43
C VAL A 400 -4.76 -30.84 -12.90
N ARG A 401 -3.74 -30.06 -13.29
CA ARG A 401 -3.29 -29.98 -14.67
C ARG A 401 -1.81 -29.64 -14.72
N THR A 402 -1.12 -30.29 -15.65
CA THR A 402 0.30 -30.06 -15.92
C THR A 402 0.51 -29.81 -17.40
N ARG A 403 1.44 -28.91 -17.71
CA ARG A 403 1.85 -28.57 -19.06
C ARG A 403 3.36 -28.49 -19.14
N ASN A 404 3.93 -29.27 -20.04
CA ASN A 404 5.37 -29.31 -20.29
C ASN A 404 5.72 -28.41 -21.46
N LEU A 405 6.82 -27.66 -21.31
CA LEU A 405 7.29 -26.63 -22.23
C LEU A 405 8.79 -26.87 -22.50
N PHE A 406 9.26 -26.40 -23.64
CA PHE A 406 10.66 -26.57 -24.10
C PHE A 406 11.22 -25.25 -24.62
N ASN A 407 12.54 -25.06 -24.46
CA ASN A 407 13.30 -23.85 -24.76
C ASN A 407 12.73 -22.62 -24.04
N VAL A 408 12.38 -22.77 -22.77
CA VAL A 408 11.77 -21.70 -21.97
C VAL A 408 12.83 -20.85 -21.29
N SER A 409 12.71 -19.54 -21.40
CA SER A 409 13.55 -18.58 -20.68
C SER A 409 12.86 -18.06 -19.42
N ASP A 410 11.59 -17.64 -19.54
CA ASP A 410 10.81 -17.12 -18.42
C ASP A 410 9.32 -17.46 -18.59
N VAL A 411 8.61 -17.54 -17.48
CA VAL A 411 7.15 -17.76 -17.46
C VAL A 411 6.51 -16.80 -16.47
N LYS A 412 5.48 -16.08 -16.94
CA LYS A 412 4.63 -15.24 -16.08
C LYS A 412 3.20 -15.77 -16.07
N LEU A 413 2.60 -15.80 -14.88
CA LEU A 413 1.25 -16.30 -14.65
C LEU A 413 0.31 -15.10 -14.50
N HIS A 414 -0.66 -14.97 -15.41
CA HIS A 414 -1.65 -13.90 -15.39
C HIS A 414 -3.04 -14.49 -15.17
N TRP A 415 -3.58 -14.33 -13.96
CA TRP A 415 -4.94 -14.75 -13.62
C TRP A 415 -5.97 -13.72 -14.04
N GLN A 416 -7.10 -14.20 -14.56
CA GLN A 416 -8.29 -13.39 -14.74
C GLN A 416 -8.96 -13.17 -13.37
N SER A 417 -9.50 -11.97 -13.13
CA SER A 417 -10.05 -11.53 -11.82
C SER A 417 -11.07 -12.47 -11.16
N GLN A 418 -11.85 -13.22 -11.93
CA GLN A 418 -12.84 -14.20 -11.47
C GLN A 418 -12.32 -15.65 -11.47
N GLY A 419 -11.01 -15.83 -11.68
CA GLY A 419 -10.32 -17.10 -11.78
C GLY A 419 -10.78 -17.99 -12.93
N ALA A 420 -11.53 -17.45 -13.91
CA ALA A 420 -12.09 -18.23 -15.01
C ALA A 420 -11.01 -18.72 -15.99
N TYR A 421 -9.97 -17.91 -16.16
CA TYR A 421 -8.85 -18.16 -17.05
C TYR A 421 -7.53 -17.87 -16.34
N VAL A 422 -6.48 -18.60 -16.69
CA VAL A 422 -5.10 -18.22 -16.40
C VAL A 422 -4.29 -18.26 -17.69
N CYS A 423 -3.66 -17.14 -18.03
CA CYS A 423 -2.72 -17.06 -19.14
C CYS A 423 -1.32 -17.33 -18.60
N VAL A 424 -0.66 -18.31 -19.19
CA VAL A 424 0.76 -18.59 -18.98
C VAL A 424 1.50 -17.95 -20.14
N LYS A 425 2.11 -16.79 -19.87
CA LYS A 425 2.99 -16.10 -20.81
C LYS A 425 4.35 -16.79 -20.77
N VAL A 426 4.72 -17.46 -21.85
CA VAL A 426 5.97 -18.23 -21.97
C VAL A 426 6.91 -17.53 -22.94
N ASP A 427 8.02 -17.01 -22.43
CA ASP A 427 9.08 -16.46 -23.27
C ASP A 427 10.01 -17.60 -23.68
N ARG A 428 10.01 -17.92 -24.97
CA ARG A 428 10.82 -18.97 -25.57
C ARG A 428 12.03 -18.38 -26.28
N HIS A 429 13.16 -19.06 -26.17
CA HIS A 429 14.34 -18.74 -26.97
C HIS A 429 14.47 -19.71 -28.15
N SER A 430 15.03 -19.23 -29.25
CA SER A 430 15.45 -20.11 -30.35
C SER A 430 16.57 -21.06 -29.89
N LYS A 431 16.75 -22.19 -30.58
CA LYS A 431 17.83 -23.16 -30.26
C LYS A 431 19.23 -22.51 -30.22
N SER A 432 19.43 -21.44 -31.01
CA SER A 432 20.68 -20.66 -31.03
C SER A 432 20.77 -19.61 -29.92
N LYS A 433 19.71 -19.41 -29.12
CA LYS A 433 19.53 -18.37 -28.09
C LYS A 433 19.70 -16.93 -28.60
N LYS A 434 19.56 -16.72 -29.91
CA LYS A 434 19.74 -15.41 -30.55
C LYS A 434 18.45 -14.61 -30.67
N SER A 435 17.30 -15.28 -30.61
CA SER A 435 16.00 -14.64 -30.78
C SER A 435 15.02 -15.15 -29.75
N MET A 436 14.10 -14.27 -29.36
CA MET A 436 13.06 -14.53 -28.36
C MET A 436 11.67 -14.42 -28.99
N ALA A 437 10.77 -15.33 -28.64
CA ALA A 437 9.38 -15.31 -29.08
C ALA A 437 8.48 -15.66 -27.88
N THR A 438 7.32 -15.00 -27.77
CA THR A 438 6.39 -15.28 -26.68
C THR A 438 5.24 -16.14 -27.16
N ASN A 439 4.94 -17.20 -26.40
CA ASN A 439 3.73 -17.99 -26.57
C ASN A 439 2.79 -17.78 -25.39
N LEU A 440 1.49 -17.69 -25.67
CA LEU A 440 0.46 -17.57 -24.65
C LEU A 440 -0.32 -18.88 -24.56
N GLU A 441 -0.25 -19.54 -23.40
CA GLU A 441 -1.04 -20.75 -23.13
C GLU A 441 -2.15 -20.41 -22.12
N ILE A 442 -3.40 -20.41 -22.57
CA ILE A 442 -4.57 -20.02 -21.78
C ILE A 442 -5.27 -21.28 -21.27
N PHE A 443 -5.38 -21.40 -19.95
CA PHE A 443 -6.06 -22.50 -19.28
C PHE A 443 -7.49 -22.06 -18.94
N ARG A 444 -8.48 -22.84 -19.36
CA ARG A 444 -9.88 -22.59 -19.04
C ARG A 444 -10.27 -23.33 -17.76
N VAL A 445 -10.18 -22.64 -16.65
CA VAL A 445 -10.17 -23.26 -15.31
C VAL A 445 -11.52 -23.86 -14.94
N ARG A 446 -12.62 -23.21 -15.34
CA ARG A 446 -13.99 -23.65 -15.00
C ARG A 446 -14.44 -24.88 -15.78
N GLU A 447 -13.87 -25.11 -16.96
CA GLU A 447 -14.25 -26.21 -17.85
C GLU A 447 -13.65 -27.54 -17.37
N LYS A 448 -14.38 -28.64 -17.59
CA LYS A 448 -13.95 -29.98 -17.18
C LYS A 448 -12.58 -30.34 -17.80
N GLY A 449 -11.63 -30.74 -16.95
CA GLY A 449 -10.29 -31.15 -17.37
C GLY A 449 -9.32 -30.01 -17.66
N VAL A 450 -9.74 -28.75 -17.47
CA VAL A 450 -8.94 -27.53 -17.67
C VAL A 450 -8.24 -27.54 -19.04
N PRO A 451 -9.01 -27.42 -20.15
CA PRO A 451 -8.44 -27.40 -21.48
C PRO A 451 -7.49 -26.20 -21.63
N VAL A 452 -6.42 -26.44 -22.38
CA VAL A 452 -5.36 -25.46 -22.65
C VAL A 452 -5.44 -25.06 -24.10
N GLU A 453 -5.64 -23.79 -24.34
CA GLU A 453 -5.64 -23.17 -25.64
C GLU A 453 -4.30 -22.45 -25.85
N VAL A 454 -3.66 -22.67 -26.99
CA VAL A 454 -2.44 -21.96 -27.35
C VAL A 454 -2.83 -20.88 -28.35
N VAL A 455 -2.67 -19.61 -27.97
CA VAL A 455 -2.85 -18.50 -28.91
C VAL A 455 -1.62 -18.46 -29.80
N ASP A 456 -1.82 -18.29 -31.11
CA ASP A 456 -0.78 -18.39 -32.15
C ASP A 456 0.51 -17.65 -31.77
N SER A 457 1.64 -18.27 -32.11
CA SER A 457 2.99 -17.82 -31.69
C SER A 457 3.25 -16.37 -32.09
N LEU A 458 3.39 -15.49 -31.09
CA LEU A 458 3.76 -14.10 -31.29
C LEU A 458 5.25 -14.07 -31.64
N LYS A 459 5.58 -13.50 -32.80
CA LYS A 459 6.97 -13.38 -33.26
C LYS A 459 7.79 -12.47 -32.34
N ASP A 460 7.12 -11.50 -31.74
CA ASP A 460 7.72 -10.48 -30.88
C ASP A 460 7.55 -10.84 -29.40
N THR A 461 8.36 -10.20 -28.55
CA THR A 461 8.32 -10.43 -27.10
C THR A 461 7.18 -9.61 -26.48
N VAL A 462 6.33 -10.25 -25.67
CA VAL A 462 5.28 -9.55 -24.92
C VAL A 462 5.88 -8.89 -23.68
N ILE A 463 5.79 -7.56 -23.59
CA ILE A 463 6.29 -6.80 -22.42
C ILE A 463 5.22 -6.61 -21.36
N ASN A 464 3.95 -6.49 -21.77
CA ASN A 464 2.82 -6.30 -20.87
C ASN A 464 1.61 -7.09 -21.35
N PHE A 465 0.87 -7.67 -20.41
CA PHE A 465 -0.32 -8.47 -20.64
C PHE A 465 -1.33 -8.15 -19.54
N SER A 466 -2.57 -7.87 -19.92
CA SER A 466 -3.62 -7.56 -18.95
C SER A 466 -4.99 -8.10 -19.38
N TRP A 467 -5.61 -8.87 -18.48
CA TRP A 467 -6.98 -9.37 -18.63
C TRP A 467 -7.99 -8.27 -18.34
N GLU A 468 -9.11 -8.31 -19.06
CA GLU A 468 -10.29 -7.53 -18.71
C GLU A 468 -10.86 -7.98 -17.34
N PRO A 469 -11.05 -7.05 -16.39
CA PRO A 469 -11.76 -7.31 -15.15
C PRO A 469 -13.19 -7.80 -15.40
N ASN A 470 -13.58 -8.89 -14.76
CA ASN A 470 -14.89 -9.55 -14.92
C ASN A 470 -15.25 -9.97 -16.36
N GLY A 471 -14.29 -9.94 -17.28
CA GLY A 471 -14.48 -10.28 -18.69
C GLY A 471 -13.57 -11.42 -19.15
N SER A 472 -13.63 -11.70 -20.44
CA SER A 472 -12.82 -12.73 -21.11
C SER A 472 -11.84 -12.13 -22.12
N ARG A 473 -11.86 -10.81 -22.35
CA ARG A 473 -10.96 -10.16 -23.31
C ARG A 473 -9.61 -9.87 -22.66
N PHE A 474 -8.59 -9.66 -23.47
CA PHE A 474 -7.29 -9.22 -22.98
C PHE A 474 -6.57 -8.37 -24.02
N VAL A 475 -5.62 -7.57 -23.54
CA VAL A 475 -4.73 -6.75 -24.35
C VAL A 475 -3.29 -7.14 -24.03
N LEU A 476 -2.46 -7.12 -25.06
CA LEU A 476 -1.02 -7.31 -24.92
C LEU A 476 -0.28 -6.20 -25.62
N ILE A 477 0.91 -5.89 -25.10
CA ILE A 477 1.87 -5.01 -25.74
C ILE A 477 3.09 -5.85 -26.09
N THR A 478 3.45 -5.87 -27.37
CA THR A 478 4.69 -6.49 -27.85
C THR A 478 5.75 -5.44 -28.16
N THR A 479 7.00 -5.86 -28.02
CA THR A 479 8.16 -5.12 -28.53
C THR A 479 8.90 -5.98 -29.52
N GLY A 480 9.26 -5.39 -30.66
CA GLY A 480 10.18 -6.01 -31.60
C GLY A 480 11.61 -6.04 -31.02
N GLU A 481 12.44 -6.93 -31.57
CA GLU A 481 13.89 -6.93 -31.29
C GLU A 481 14.51 -5.65 -31.87
N GLY A 482 14.91 -4.73 -30.99
CA GLY A 482 15.63 -3.51 -31.38
C GLY A 482 17.05 -3.84 -31.85
N PRO A 483 17.63 -3.06 -32.79
CA PRO A 483 19.03 -3.23 -33.16
C PRO A 483 19.92 -3.01 -31.93
N THR A 484 20.79 -3.98 -31.65
CA THR A 484 21.76 -3.92 -30.54
C THR A 484 22.59 -2.63 -30.63
N GLY A 485 22.44 -1.73 -29.64
CA GLY A 485 23.16 -0.46 -29.57
C GLY A 485 22.38 0.80 -29.97
N ALA A 486 21.09 0.70 -30.30
CA ALA A 486 20.25 1.88 -30.53
C ALA A 486 19.94 2.63 -29.21
N ALA A 487 20.10 3.96 -29.22
CA ALA A 487 19.82 4.82 -28.07
C ALA A 487 18.32 5.06 -27.82
N ALA A 488 17.46 4.79 -28.82
CA ALA A 488 16.02 4.95 -28.71
C ALA A 488 15.34 3.59 -28.43
N PRO A 489 14.38 3.52 -27.49
CA PRO A 489 13.64 2.28 -27.23
C PRO A 489 12.89 1.80 -28.47
N PRO A 490 12.81 0.48 -28.70
CA PRO A 490 12.08 -0.08 -29.84
C PRO A 490 10.61 0.34 -29.81
N LYS A 491 10.02 0.51 -30.99
CA LYS A 491 8.58 0.76 -31.11
C LYS A 491 7.81 -0.46 -30.64
N THR A 492 6.70 -0.20 -29.94
CA THR A 492 5.81 -1.21 -29.42
C THR A 492 4.58 -1.36 -30.32
N CYS A 493 3.93 -2.51 -30.22
CA CYS A 493 2.65 -2.79 -30.88
C CYS A 493 1.63 -3.22 -29.83
N VAL A 494 0.40 -2.74 -29.96
CA VAL A 494 -0.70 -3.05 -29.03
C VAL A 494 -1.68 -3.96 -29.74
N SER A 495 -1.89 -5.17 -29.22
CA SER A 495 -2.80 -6.16 -29.81
C SER A 495 -3.96 -6.48 -28.89
N PHE A 496 -5.16 -6.44 -29.44
CA PHE A 496 -6.43 -6.67 -28.73
C PHE A 496 -6.98 -8.04 -29.09
N PHE A 497 -7.35 -8.83 -28.08
CA PHE A 497 -7.89 -10.18 -28.26
C PHE A 497 -9.27 -10.34 -27.64
N ALA A 498 -10.15 -11.06 -28.33
CA ALA A 498 -11.44 -11.47 -27.81
C ALA A 498 -11.78 -12.91 -28.22
N PRO A 499 -12.59 -13.62 -27.42
CA PRO A 499 -13.09 -14.93 -27.83
C PRO A 499 -14.14 -14.79 -28.95
N GLU A 500 -14.17 -15.79 -29.83
CA GLU A 500 -15.25 -15.95 -30.80
C GLU A 500 -16.60 -16.15 -30.11
N LYS A 501 -17.67 -15.65 -30.75
CA LYS A 501 -19.04 -15.96 -30.33
C LYS A 501 -19.47 -17.34 -30.83
N LYS A 502 -19.47 -18.35 -29.95
CA LYS A 502 -20.06 -19.68 -30.22
C LYS A 502 -21.31 -19.90 -29.35
N GLY A 503 -22.41 -19.23 -29.69
CA GLY A 503 -23.66 -19.32 -28.93
C GLY A 503 -23.50 -18.81 -27.49
N HIS A 504 -23.76 -19.66 -26.50
CA HIS A 504 -23.60 -19.33 -25.07
C HIS A 504 -22.20 -19.64 -24.50
N THR A 505 -21.30 -20.24 -25.27
CA THR A 505 -19.93 -20.58 -24.83
C THR A 505 -18.89 -19.73 -25.57
N ALA A 506 -17.85 -19.32 -24.84
CA ALA A 506 -16.73 -18.60 -25.42
C ALA A 506 -15.93 -19.53 -26.35
N GLY A 507 -15.83 -19.16 -27.63
CA GLY A 507 -15.00 -19.86 -28.61
C GLY A 507 -13.51 -19.57 -28.40
N ASN A 508 -12.69 -19.81 -29.42
CA ASN A 508 -11.24 -19.60 -29.34
C ASN A 508 -10.92 -18.10 -29.28
N PHE A 509 -9.80 -17.74 -28.65
CA PHE A 509 -9.28 -16.39 -28.61
C PHE A 509 -8.69 -16.02 -29.97
N LYS A 510 -9.20 -14.94 -30.56
CA LYS A 510 -8.72 -14.39 -31.82
C LYS A 510 -8.24 -12.96 -31.65
N LEU A 511 -7.24 -12.61 -32.46
CA LEU A 511 -6.78 -11.23 -32.61
C LEU A 511 -7.88 -10.40 -33.27
N ILE A 512 -8.26 -9.29 -32.64
CA ILE A 512 -9.19 -8.31 -33.21
C ILE A 512 -8.40 -7.36 -34.12
N ARG A 513 -7.42 -6.67 -33.54
CA ARG A 513 -6.62 -5.63 -34.21
C ARG A 513 -5.28 -5.50 -33.53
N THR A 514 -4.26 -5.16 -34.30
CA THR A 514 -2.96 -4.70 -33.81
C THR A 514 -2.77 -3.24 -34.23
N VAL A 515 -2.34 -2.41 -33.28
CA VAL A 515 -1.96 -1.02 -33.50
C VAL A 515 -0.44 -0.94 -33.41
N ASP A 516 0.19 -0.81 -34.57
CA ASP A 516 1.65 -0.80 -34.68
C ASP A 516 2.25 0.60 -34.44
N LYS A 517 3.58 0.62 -34.22
CA LYS A 517 4.41 1.84 -34.16
C LYS A 517 4.05 2.80 -33.02
N LYS A 518 3.59 2.26 -31.89
CA LYS A 518 3.35 3.00 -30.65
C LYS A 518 4.61 3.01 -29.76
N THR A 519 4.52 3.70 -28.63
CA THR A 519 5.53 3.72 -27.56
C THR A 519 4.94 3.26 -26.22
N SER A 520 3.70 2.76 -26.25
CA SER A 520 2.94 2.33 -25.09
C SER A 520 3.61 1.18 -24.35
N ASN A 521 3.53 1.20 -23.03
CA ASN A 521 4.11 0.19 -22.14
C ASN A 521 3.17 -0.23 -20.99
N GLY A 522 2.10 0.53 -20.74
CA GLY A 522 1.10 0.26 -19.69
C GLY A 522 -0.28 -0.03 -20.26
N ILE A 523 -1.00 -0.97 -19.63
CA ILE A 523 -2.40 -1.30 -19.93
C ILE A 523 -3.21 -1.16 -18.64
N TYR A 524 -4.21 -0.29 -18.65
CA TYR A 524 -5.06 0.00 -17.49
C TYR A 524 -6.52 -0.20 -17.86
N TRP A 525 -7.12 -1.28 -17.36
CA TRP A 525 -8.53 -1.58 -17.59
C TRP A 525 -9.45 -0.90 -16.58
N SER A 526 -10.63 -0.48 -17.03
CA SER A 526 -11.71 -0.12 -16.12
C SER A 526 -12.08 -1.31 -15.23
N PRO A 527 -12.30 -1.13 -13.91
CA PRO A 527 -12.73 -2.21 -13.00
C PRO A 527 -14.05 -2.88 -13.40
N LYS A 528 -14.87 -2.22 -14.23
CA LYS A 528 -16.11 -2.78 -14.79
C LYS A 528 -15.92 -3.49 -16.13
N GLY A 529 -14.72 -3.47 -16.70
CA GLY A 529 -14.42 -3.95 -18.05
C GLY A 529 -14.81 -2.91 -19.11
N ARG A 530 -14.93 -3.36 -20.36
CA ARG A 530 -15.26 -2.60 -21.58
C ARG A 530 -14.22 -1.56 -22.00
N PHE A 531 -13.83 -0.66 -21.11
CA PHE A 531 -12.89 0.43 -21.40
C PHE A 531 -11.47 0.08 -20.97
N VAL A 532 -10.49 0.46 -21.80
CA VAL A 532 -9.06 0.28 -21.51
C VAL A 532 -8.27 1.51 -21.94
N VAL A 533 -7.39 1.97 -21.05
CA VAL A 533 -6.41 3.02 -21.34
C VAL A 533 -5.07 2.33 -21.60
N VAL A 534 -4.53 2.58 -22.78
CA VAL A 534 -3.19 2.13 -23.17
C VAL A 534 -2.28 3.35 -23.17
N ALA A 535 -1.26 3.33 -22.33
CA ALA A 535 -0.47 4.52 -22.05
C ALA A 535 1.03 4.28 -22.12
N THR A 536 1.76 5.37 -22.31
CA THR A 536 3.22 5.41 -22.20
C THR A 536 3.61 6.10 -20.89
N VAL A 537 3.94 5.30 -19.87
CA VAL A 537 4.33 5.80 -18.53
C VAL A 537 5.84 5.72 -18.31
N HIS A 538 6.37 6.49 -17.36
CA HIS A 538 7.81 6.54 -17.02
C HIS A 538 8.74 6.87 -18.19
N SER A 539 8.24 7.63 -19.16
CA SER A 539 8.97 8.05 -20.35
C SER A 539 9.08 9.57 -20.36
N GLN A 540 10.30 10.08 -20.60
CA GLN A 540 10.57 11.52 -20.61
C GLN A 540 10.20 12.19 -21.95
N SER A 541 10.03 11.41 -23.02
CA SER A 541 9.84 11.93 -24.38
C SER A 541 8.48 11.62 -24.99
N ASN A 542 7.77 10.62 -24.49
CA ASN A 542 6.44 10.22 -24.95
C ASN A 542 5.54 10.03 -23.73
N PHE A 543 4.30 10.53 -23.81
CA PHE A 543 3.37 10.59 -22.68
C PHE A 543 1.90 10.50 -23.14
N ASP A 544 1.66 9.69 -24.17
CA ASP A 544 0.34 9.52 -24.77
C ASP A 544 -0.50 8.53 -23.96
N LEU A 545 -1.79 8.83 -23.83
CA LEU A 545 -2.82 7.99 -23.24
C LEU A 545 -3.92 7.76 -24.29
N ASP A 546 -4.03 6.54 -24.80
CA ASP A 546 -5.06 6.14 -25.75
C ASP A 546 -6.24 5.48 -25.01
N PHE A 547 -7.43 6.08 -25.13
CA PHE A 547 -8.67 5.57 -24.56
C PHE A 547 -9.41 4.70 -25.58
N TRP A 548 -9.58 3.42 -25.28
CA TRP A 548 -10.24 2.45 -26.14
C TRP A 548 -11.55 1.93 -25.53
N ASP A 549 -12.58 1.78 -26.36
CA ASP A 549 -13.82 1.06 -26.05
C ASP A 549 -13.82 -0.29 -26.79
N MET A 550 -13.98 -1.39 -26.05
CA MET A 550 -14.04 -2.74 -26.59
C MET A 550 -15.46 -3.19 -26.99
N ASP A 551 -16.50 -2.46 -26.59
CA ASP A 551 -17.91 -2.71 -26.93
C ASP A 551 -18.59 -1.44 -27.45
N PHE A 552 -17.96 -0.77 -28.41
CA PHE A 552 -18.56 0.42 -29.00
C PHE A 552 -19.92 0.10 -29.65
N GLU A 553 -20.93 0.94 -29.39
CA GLU A 553 -22.32 0.71 -29.81
C GLU A 553 -22.61 1.11 -31.26
N GLY A 554 -21.64 1.75 -31.94
CA GLY A 554 -21.75 2.11 -33.35
C GLY A 554 -21.62 0.94 -34.33
N GLU A 555 -21.46 1.27 -35.61
CA GLU A 555 -21.31 0.26 -36.67
C GLU A 555 -20.12 -0.66 -36.41
N LYS A 556 -20.35 -1.97 -36.55
CA LYS A 556 -19.30 -2.98 -36.44
C LYS A 556 -18.62 -3.15 -37.78
N ASN A 557 -17.30 -3.13 -37.77
CA ASN A 557 -16.51 -3.49 -38.95
C ASN A 557 -16.84 -4.94 -39.38
N GLU A 558 -17.05 -5.18 -40.68
CA GLU A 558 -17.45 -6.50 -41.18
C GLU A 558 -16.43 -7.59 -40.82
N ALA A 559 -15.15 -7.25 -40.76
CA ALA A 559 -14.06 -8.15 -40.37
C ALA A 559 -14.14 -8.64 -38.90
N GLU A 560 -14.88 -7.94 -38.04
CA GLU A 560 -14.95 -8.20 -36.60
C GLU A 560 -16.34 -8.74 -36.17
N LYS A 561 -17.24 -8.99 -37.13
CA LYS A 561 -18.64 -9.35 -36.87
C LYS A 561 -18.82 -10.62 -36.02
N ASP A 562 -17.92 -11.59 -36.19
CA ASP A 562 -17.96 -12.89 -35.48
C ASP A 562 -17.30 -12.84 -34.09
N LEU A 563 -16.69 -11.70 -33.72
CA LEU A 563 -16.01 -11.52 -32.45
C LEU A 563 -16.96 -10.95 -31.37
N SER A 564 -16.59 -11.17 -30.11
CA SER A 564 -17.31 -10.64 -28.95
C SER A 564 -16.92 -9.20 -28.57
N ALA A 565 -16.36 -8.43 -29.50
CA ALA A 565 -15.95 -7.04 -29.29
C ALA A 565 -16.39 -6.13 -30.45
N ASN A 566 -16.32 -4.82 -30.25
CA ASN A 566 -16.31 -3.78 -31.28
C ASN A 566 -15.30 -2.72 -30.85
N LEU A 567 -14.09 -2.77 -31.40
CA LEU A 567 -12.97 -1.96 -30.93
C LEU A 567 -12.97 -0.58 -31.59
N GLN A 568 -13.06 0.46 -30.76
CA GLN A 568 -12.98 1.85 -31.19
C GLN A 568 -11.99 2.65 -30.33
N LEU A 569 -11.12 3.44 -30.98
CA LEU A 569 -10.33 4.47 -30.31
C LEU A 569 -11.25 5.66 -30.07
N MET A 570 -11.44 6.02 -28.81
CA MET A 570 -12.30 7.14 -28.40
C MET A 570 -11.54 8.45 -28.49
N LYS A 571 -10.38 8.52 -27.83
CA LYS A 571 -9.56 9.74 -27.75
C LYS A 571 -8.12 9.41 -27.38
N THR A 572 -7.20 10.24 -27.83
CA THR A 572 -5.81 10.26 -27.35
C THR A 572 -5.62 11.55 -26.56
N VAL A 573 -5.04 11.43 -25.37
CA VAL A 573 -4.74 12.54 -24.45
C VAL A 573 -3.26 12.48 -24.12
N GLU A 574 -2.64 13.64 -23.93
CA GLU A 574 -1.24 13.76 -23.53
C GLU A 574 -1.18 14.28 -22.10
N HIS A 575 -0.33 13.67 -21.26
CA HIS A 575 -0.06 14.17 -19.91
C HIS A 575 1.42 14.05 -19.58
N TYR A 576 2.14 15.17 -19.67
CA TYR A 576 3.59 15.21 -19.54
C TYR A 576 4.08 14.52 -18.25
N GLY A 577 5.11 13.69 -18.39
CA GLY A 577 5.73 13.03 -17.25
C GLY A 577 4.83 12.04 -16.51
N VAL A 578 3.76 11.50 -17.13
CA VAL A 578 2.88 10.55 -16.45
C VAL A 578 3.65 9.33 -15.90
N THR A 579 3.45 9.07 -14.61
CA THR A 579 4.09 7.97 -13.87
C THR A 579 3.10 6.88 -13.57
N ASP A 580 1.92 7.26 -13.10
CA ASP A 580 0.91 6.33 -12.61
C ASP A 580 -0.45 6.70 -13.19
N ILE A 581 -1.21 5.66 -13.57
CA ILE A 581 -2.58 5.78 -14.05
C ILE A 581 -3.45 4.86 -13.23
N GLU A 582 -4.52 5.39 -12.66
CA GLU A 582 -5.43 4.64 -11.81
C GLU A 582 -6.89 4.92 -12.19
N TRP A 583 -7.65 3.84 -12.32
CA TRP A 583 -9.10 3.92 -12.49
C TRP A 583 -9.78 4.02 -11.14
N ASP A 584 -10.85 4.82 -11.08
CA ASP A 584 -11.72 4.81 -9.93
C ASP A 584 -12.46 3.45 -9.81
N PRO A 585 -12.88 3.03 -8.61
CA PRO A 585 -13.52 1.73 -8.41
C PRO A 585 -14.85 1.55 -9.15
N THR A 586 -15.51 2.65 -9.55
CA THR A 586 -16.75 2.60 -10.33
C THR A 586 -16.49 2.49 -11.84
N GLY A 587 -15.28 2.84 -12.30
CA GLY A 587 -14.87 2.76 -13.69
C GLY A 587 -15.34 3.93 -14.57
N ARG A 588 -15.71 5.06 -13.95
CA ARG A 588 -16.19 6.29 -14.61
C ARG A 588 -15.06 7.29 -14.88
N TYR A 589 -14.04 7.30 -14.03
CA TYR A 589 -12.96 8.26 -14.01
C TYR A 589 -11.60 7.57 -14.07
N VAL A 590 -10.66 8.22 -14.73
CA VAL A 590 -9.26 7.82 -14.82
C VAL A 590 -8.42 8.98 -14.33
N VAL A 591 -7.51 8.71 -13.40
CA VAL A 591 -6.52 9.69 -12.97
C VAL A 591 -5.19 9.34 -13.58
N SER A 592 -4.57 10.31 -14.25
CA SER A 592 -3.17 10.25 -14.67
C SER A 592 -2.37 11.17 -13.76
N SER A 593 -1.30 10.68 -13.16
CA SER A 593 -0.50 11.43 -12.19
C SER A 593 1.00 11.41 -12.52
N ALA A 594 1.70 12.46 -12.12
CA ALA A 594 3.12 12.68 -12.37
C ALA A 594 3.85 12.94 -11.04
N SER A 595 4.59 11.94 -10.55
CA SER A 595 5.22 11.94 -9.22
C SER A 595 6.60 12.60 -9.16
N VAL A 596 6.83 13.36 -8.08
CA VAL A 596 8.13 13.92 -7.70
C VAL A 596 9.17 12.83 -7.41
N TRP A 597 8.74 11.61 -7.06
CA TRP A 597 9.65 10.48 -6.83
C TRP A 597 10.40 10.03 -8.08
N THR A 598 9.88 10.37 -9.26
CA THR A 598 10.46 10.00 -10.55
C THR A 598 11.07 11.18 -11.31
N HIS A 599 10.44 12.35 -11.29
CA HIS A 599 10.97 13.57 -11.91
C HIS A 599 10.40 14.82 -11.22
N SER A 600 11.10 15.94 -11.28
CA SER A 600 10.75 17.16 -10.54
C SER A 600 9.94 18.20 -11.33
N MET A 601 9.75 18.01 -12.63
CA MET A 601 9.04 18.96 -13.50
C MET A 601 7.55 18.62 -13.59
N GLU A 602 6.68 19.64 -13.60
CA GLU A 602 5.23 19.53 -13.88
C GLU A 602 4.51 18.42 -13.10
N ASN A 603 4.81 18.29 -11.80
CA ASN A 603 4.13 17.31 -10.95
C ASN A 603 2.67 17.70 -10.67
N GLY A 604 1.80 16.71 -10.64
CA GLY A 604 0.36 16.92 -10.48
C GLY A 604 -0.45 15.70 -10.87
N TRP A 605 -1.76 15.88 -10.95
CA TRP A 605 -2.69 14.84 -11.38
C TRP A 605 -3.84 15.44 -12.20
N ASN A 606 -4.22 14.72 -13.25
CA ASN A 606 -5.30 15.08 -14.14
C ASN A 606 -6.41 14.04 -14.05
N LEU A 607 -7.64 14.51 -13.93
CA LEU A 607 -8.84 13.69 -13.89
C LEU A 607 -9.47 13.64 -15.27
N HIS A 608 -9.64 12.45 -15.81
CA HIS A 608 -10.29 12.19 -17.09
C HIS A 608 -11.55 11.35 -16.88
N THR A 609 -12.51 11.49 -17.78
CA THR A 609 -13.62 10.53 -17.91
C THR A 609 -13.14 9.24 -18.58
N PHE A 610 -13.94 8.18 -18.51
CA PHE A 610 -13.70 6.95 -19.28
C PHE A 610 -13.61 7.16 -20.81
N SER A 611 -14.15 8.26 -21.33
CA SER A 611 -14.08 8.64 -22.76
C SER A 611 -12.84 9.44 -23.14
N GLY A 612 -12.00 9.83 -22.17
CA GLY A 612 -10.81 10.66 -22.37
C GLY A 612 -11.07 12.18 -22.35
N THR A 613 -12.23 12.62 -21.85
CA THR A 613 -12.46 14.05 -21.60
C THR A 613 -11.81 14.43 -20.28
N THR A 614 -10.85 15.34 -20.30
CA THR A 614 -10.21 15.89 -19.10
C THR A 614 -11.18 16.82 -18.38
N LEU A 615 -11.50 16.51 -17.13
CA LEU A 615 -12.42 17.27 -16.29
C LEU A 615 -11.70 18.33 -15.46
N SER A 616 -10.51 18.01 -14.97
CA SER A 616 -9.72 18.90 -14.13
C SER A 616 -8.24 18.59 -14.24
N GLU A 617 -7.41 19.62 -14.27
CA GLU A 617 -5.96 19.55 -14.19
C GLU A 617 -5.51 20.16 -12.85
N ASN A 618 -4.78 19.39 -12.04
CA ASN A 618 -4.42 19.79 -10.68
C ASN A 618 -2.90 19.78 -10.52
N PRO A 619 -2.20 20.81 -11.02
CA PRO A 619 -0.76 20.96 -10.78
C PRO A 619 -0.52 21.07 -9.27
N THR A 620 0.34 20.20 -8.74
CA THR A 620 0.57 20.07 -7.30
C THR A 620 2.06 19.99 -7.02
N GLU A 621 2.59 20.99 -6.29
CA GLU A 621 4.00 21.03 -5.94
C GLU A 621 4.38 19.83 -5.06
N LYS A 622 5.50 19.17 -5.39
CA LYS A 622 6.01 17.98 -4.67
C LYS A 622 4.94 16.90 -4.48
N PHE A 623 4.10 16.70 -5.49
CA PHE A 623 3.14 15.60 -5.52
C PHE A 623 3.88 14.26 -5.50
N LYS A 624 3.51 13.36 -4.58
CA LYS A 624 4.15 12.07 -4.38
C LYS A 624 3.28 10.92 -4.87
N GLN A 625 2.02 10.87 -4.44
CA GLN A 625 1.15 9.72 -4.66
C GLN A 625 -0.32 10.12 -4.70
N PHE A 626 -1.09 9.51 -5.60
CA PHE A 626 -2.55 9.52 -5.64
C PHE A 626 -3.03 8.06 -5.52
N LEU A 627 -4.06 7.81 -4.71
CA LEU A 627 -4.68 6.49 -4.61
C LEU A 627 -6.20 6.60 -4.48
N TRP A 628 -6.95 5.99 -5.40
CA TRP A 628 -8.39 5.80 -5.22
C TRP A 628 -8.68 4.88 -4.03
N ARG A 629 -9.68 5.23 -3.21
CA ARG A 629 -10.17 4.38 -2.12
C ARG A 629 -10.94 3.19 -2.72
N PRO A 630 -10.49 1.93 -2.56
CA PRO A 630 -11.21 0.78 -3.10
C PRO A 630 -12.61 0.64 -2.51
N ARG A 631 -13.52 0.03 -3.28
CA ARG A 631 -14.87 -0.31 -2.80
C ARG A 631 -15.00 -1.81 -2.58
N PRO A 632 -15.64 -2.26 -1.50
CA PRO A 632 -15.97 -3.67 -1.35
C PRO A 632 -16.96 -4.12 -2.43
N PRO A 633 -17.08 -5.45 -2.66
CA PRO A 633 -18.12 -6.00 -3.53
C PRO A 633 -19.51 -5.50 -3.14
N THR A 634 -20.35 -5.26 -4.14
CA THR A 634 -21.74 -4.82 -3.92
C THR A 634 -22.51 -5.82 -3.06
N LEU A 635 -23.32 -5.29 -2.14
CA LEU A 635 -24.23 -6.08 -1.31
C LEU A 635 -25.52 -6.46 -2.06
N LEU A 636 -25.76 -5.85 -3.23
CA LEU A 636 -26.95 -6.12 -4.03
C LEU A 636 -26.94 -7.54 -4.57
N SER A 637 -28.07 -8.23 -4.43
CA SER A 637 -28.32 -9.52 -5.04
C SER A 637 -28.31 -9.42 -6.58
N LYS A 638 -28.14 -10.55 -7.26
CA LYS A 638 -28.20 -10.60 -8.73
C LYS A 638 -29.58 -10.17 -9.26
N GLU A 639 -30.63 -10.35 -8.48
CA GLU A 639 -32.00 -9.99 -8.85
C GLU A 639 -32.21 -8.47 -8.76
N GLU A 640 -31.77 -7.84 -7.66
CA GLU A 640 -31.80 -6.38 -7.51
C GLU A 640 -30.93 -5.70 -8.57
N GLN A 641 -29.74 -6.22 -8.85
CA GLN A 641 -28.90 -5.71 -9.94
C GLN A 641 -29.61 -5.78 -11.30
N LYS A 642 -30.42 -6.83 -11.54
CA LYS A 642 -31.21 -6.96 -12.76
C LYS A 642 -32.37 -5.96 -12.79
N GLN A 643 -33.01 -5.70 -11.66
CA GLN A 643 -34.05 -4.68 -11.53
C GLN A 643 -33.49 -3.27 -11.79
N VAL A 644 -32.33 -2.93 -11.20
CA VAL A 644 -31.64 -1.65 -11.44
C VAL A 644 -31.33 -1.47 -12.93
N ARG A 645 -30.83 -2.50 -13.61
CA ARG A 645 -30.59 -2.44 -15.06
C ARG A 645 -31.87 -2.25 -15.88
N LYS A 646 -33.01 -2.77 -15.41
CA LYS A 646 -34.30 -2.63 -16.09
C LYS A 646 -34.84 -1.20 -15.99
N ASN A 647 -34.66 -0.56 -14.83
CA ASN A 647 -35.16 0.79 -14.54
C ASN A 647 -34.11 1.88 -14.76
N LEU A 648 -32.98 1.56 -15.40
CA LEU A 648 -31.85 2.49 -15.56
C LEU A 648 -32.23 3.82 -16.24
N ARG A 649 -33.22 3.79 -17.15
CA ARG A 649 -33.72 5.00 -17.83
C ARG A 649 -34.47 5.95 -16.90
N GLU A 650 -35.13 5.44 -15.86
CA GLU A 650 -35.83 6.25 -14.88
C GLU A 650 -34.82 6.91 -13.95
N TYR A 651 -33.89 6.12 -13.40
CA TYR A 651 -32.80 6.64 -12.57
C TYR A 651 -31.90 7.64 -13.30
N SER A 652 -31.63 7.42 -14.60
CA SER A 652 -30.84 8.36 -15.40
C SER A 652 -31.48 9.75 -15.43
N LYS A 653 -32.81 9.84 -15.58
CA LYS A 653 -33.51 11.13 -15.62
C LYS A 653 -33.44 11.85 -14.28
N GLU A 654 -33.64 11.12 -13.19
CA GLU A 654 -33.51 11.64 -11.83
C GLU A 654 -32.10 12.20 -11.57
N PHE A 655 -31.05 11.45 -11.93
CA PHE A 655 -29.67 11.91 -11.79
C PHE A 655 -29.33 13.09 -12.71
N ASP A 656 -29.85 13.12 -13.93
CA ASP A 656 -29.66 14.25 -14.87
C ASP A 656 -30.38 15.52 -14.37
N GLU A 657 -31.50 15.39 -13.65
CA GLU A 657 -32.19 16.49 -12.97
C GLU A 657 -31.41 16.99 -11.75
N GLU A 658 -30.94 16.08 -10.90
CA GLU A 658 -30.10 16.43 -9.74
C GLU A 658 -28.78 17.10 -10.16
N ASP A 659 -28.11 16.58 -11.19
CA ASP A 659 -26.86 17.14 -11.70
C ASP A 659 -27.06 18.54 -12.27
N ARG A 660 -28.15 18.78 -13.01
CA ARG A 660 -28.50 20.12 -13.51
C ARG A 660 -28.76 21.09 -12.36
N TYR A 661 -29.56 20.68 -11.38
CA TYR A 661 -29.85 21.51 -10.22
C TYR A 661 -28.59 21.85 -9.40
N ALA A 662 -27.67 20.90 -9.24
CA ALA A 662 -26.40 21.15 -8.56
C ALA A 662 -25.51 22.15 -9.30
N VAL A 663 -25.46 22.07 -10.64
CA VAL A 663 -24.74 23.03 -11.48
C VAL A 663 -25.36 24.42 -11.38
N ASP A 664 -26.68 24.53 -11.40
CA ASP A 664 -27.40 25.81 -11.30
C ASP A 664 -27.18 26.48 -9.95
N ILE A 665 -27.20 25.71 -8.84
CA ILE A 665 -26.87 26.24 -7.51
C ILE A 665 -25.42 26.73 -7.47
N ALA A 666 -24.47 25.94 -7.97
CA ALA A 666 -23.06 26.31 -7.97
C ALA A 666 -22.82 27.60 -8.77
N ASN A 667 -23.44 27.71 -9.94
CA ASN A 667 -23.38 28.92 -10.77
C ASN A 667 -24.01 30.12 -10.05
N THR A 668 -25.16 29.94 -9.42
CA THR A 668 -25.85 31.00 -8.67
C THR A 668 -24.99 31.52 -7.52
N ALA A 669 -24.36 30.64 -6.74
CA ALA A 669 -23.47 31.03 -5.64
C ALA A 669 -22.25 31.83 -6.14
N VAL A 670 -21.65 31.43 -7.28
CA VAL A 670 -20.55 32.18 -7.90
C VAL A 670 -21.01 33.57 -8.37
N VAL A 671 -22.19 33.65 -8.99
CA VAL A 671 -22.78 34.91 -9.43
C VAL A 671 -23.08 35.82 -8.24
N GLU A 672 -23.61 35.28 -7.14
CA GLU A 672 -23.89 36.03 -5.92
C GLU A 672 -22.59 36.55 -5.26
N GLN A 673 -21.54 35.73 -5.19
CA GLN A 673 -20.24 36.18 -4.71
C GLN A 673 -19.65 37.28 -5.60
N ARG A 674 -19.73 37.15 -6.92
CA ARG A 674 -19.30 38.19 -7.87
C ARG A 674 -20.09 39.49 -7.67
N LYS A 675 -21.41 39.41 -7.54
CA LYS A 675 -22.28 40.57 -7.24
C LYS A 675 -21.91 41.22 -5.92
N ARG A 676 -21.64 40.42 -4.88
CA ARG A 676 -21.21 40.93 -3.57
C ARG A 676 -19.87 41.65 -3.66
N VAL A 677 -18.84 41.05 -4.24
CA VAL A 677 -17.52 41.67 -4.39
C VAL A 677 -17.61 42.94 -5.24
N LEU A 678 -18.38 42.92 -6.32
CA LEU A 678 -18.63 44.12 -7.13
C LEU A 678 -19.32 45.21 -6.31
N SER A 679 -20.31 44.86 -5.49
CA SER A 679 -21.01 45.82 -4.63
C SER A 679 -20.10 46.40 -3.53
N GLU A 680 -19.22 45.58 -2.94
CA GLU A 680 -18.22 46.01 -1.96
C GLU A 680 -17.20 46.96 -2.62
N TRP A 681 -16.74 46.65 -3.84
CA TRP A 681 -15.85 47.52 -4.61
C TRP A 681 -16.51 48.84 -5.00
N LEU A 682 -17.77 48.82 -5.45
CA LEU A 682 -18.54 50.03 -5.76
C LEU A 682 -18.82 50.87 -4.51
N ALA A 683 -19.04 50.25 -3.36
CA ALA A 683 -19.17 50.95 -2.08
C ALA A 683 -17.85 51.59 -1.65
N TRP A 684 -16.73 50.87 -1.80
CA TRP A 684 -15.39 51.41 -1.56
C TRP A 684 -15.09 52.60 -2.48
N LEU A 685 -15.35 52.48 -3.80
CA LEU A 685 -15.17 53.57 -4.75
C LEU A 685 -15.99 54.81 -4.41
N ARG A 686 -17.23 54.64 -3.94
CA ARG A 686 -18.06 55.77 -3.50
C ARG A 686 -17.45 56.46 -2.29
N ARG A 687 -17.08 55.69 -1.27
CA ARG A 687 -16.42 56.22 -0.06
C ARG A 687 -15.13 56.96 -0.39
N GLU A 688 -14.29 56.39 -1.26
CA GLU A 688 -13.02 57.00 -1.64
C GLU A 688 -13.24 58.31 -2.42
N LYS A 689 -14.23 58.34 -3.33
CA LYS A 689 -14.62 59.57 -4.03
C LYS A 689 -15.17 60.63 -3.08
N GLU A 690 -15.93 60.24 -2.07
CA GLU A 690 -16.44 61.16 -1.03
C GLU A 690 -15.28 61.73 -0.21
N ILE A 691 -14.36 60.90 0.28
CA ILE A 691 -13.15 61.35 1.00
C ILE A 691 -12.31 62.28 0.11
N GLN A 692 -12.08 61.91 -1.15
CA GLN A 692 -11.32 62.73 -2.08
C GLN A 692 -12.01 64.07 -2.36
N ALA A 693 -13.34 64.10 -2.42
CA ALA A 693 -14.11 65.34 -2.55
C ALA A 693 -14.00 66.21 -1.29
N GLU A 694 -14.14 65.63 -0.10
CA GLU A 694 -13.96 66.32 1.18
C GLU A 694 -12.53 66.89 1.32
N GLU A 695 -11.50 66.11 0.98
CA GLU A 695 -10.11 66.58 0.97
C GLU A 695 -9.92 67.73 -0.03
N ARG A 696 -10.47 67.62 -1.24
CA ARG A 696 -10.40 68.71 -2.23
C ARG A 696 -11.09 69.98 -1.76
N GLU A 697 -12.23 69.87 -1.08
CA GLU A 697 -12.90 71.02 -0.46
C GLU A 697 -12.06 71.65 0.65
N VAL A 698 -11.47 70.84 1.54
CA VAL A 698 -10.59 71.30 2.63
C VAL A 698 -9.34 72.01 2.08
N PHE A 699 -8.77 71.52 0.99
CA PHE A 699 -7.59 72.12 0.35
C PHE A 699 -7.93 73.23 -0.68
N GLY A 700 -9.21 73.52 -0.92
CA GLY A 700 -9.64 74.58 -1.84
C GLY A 700 -9.28 74.34 -3.30
N LEU A 701 -9.19 73.08 -3.73
CA LEU A 701 -8.81 72.68 -5.08
C LEU A 701 -10.05 72.72 -6.02
N PRO A 702 -9.94 73.26 -7.25
CA PRO A 702 -11.03 73.24 -8.23
C PRO A 702 -11.48 71.81 -8.57
N GLU A 703 -12.78 71.61 -8.85
CA GLU A 703 -13.34 70.30 -9.28
C GLU A 703 -12.59 69.69 -10.49
N ASP A 704 -12.00 70.53 -11.34
CA ASP A 704 -11.29 70.13 -12.57
C ASP A 704 -9.76 69.98 -12.44
N ALA A 705 -9.19 70.11 -11.24
CA ALA A 705 -7.73 70.18 -11.04
C ALA A 705 -6.96 68.93 -11.55
N ASP A 706 -7.59 67.76 -11.53
CA ASP A 706 -7.03 66.48 -12.00
C ASP A 706 -7.58 66.03 -13.36
N SER A 707 -8.27 66.91 -14.11
CA SER A 707 -8.72 66.57 -15.45
C SER A 707 -7.50 66.27 -16.35
N PRO A 708 -7.49 65.16 -17.13
CA PRO A 708 -6.36 64.83 -18.02
C PRO A 708 -6.06 65.92 -19.06
N LYS A 709 -7.00 66.86 -19.26
CA LYS A 709 -6.87 68.01 -20.14
C LYS A 709 -6.10 69.19 -19.52
N GLN A 710 -5.91 69.22 -18.20
CA GLN A 710 -5.20 70.29 -17.48
C GLN A 710 -3.86 69.85 -16.87
N ALA A 711 -3.58 68.53 -16.81
CA ALA A 711 -2.27 68.01 -16.41
C ALA A 711 -1.19 68.33 -17.46
N LYS A 712 -0.34 69.34 -17.21
CA LYS A 712 0.77 69.72 -18.09
C LYS A 712 1.85 68.63 -18.26
N ASP A 713 1.83 67.60 -17.42
CA ASP A 713 2.80 66.49 -17.42
C ASP A 713 2.23 65.15 -17.90
N ALA A 714 1.00 65.12 -18.43
CA ALA A 714 0.47 63.93 -19.08
C ALA A 714 1.25 63.65 -20.38
N ARG A 715 2.11 62.61 -20.37
CA ARG A 715 2.74 62.10 -21.59
C ARG A 715 1.65 61.81 -22.63
N VAL A 716 1.81 62.40 -23.80
CA VAL A 716 1.01 62.08 -25.00
C VAL A 716 1.26 60.60 -25.32
N GLY A 717 0.41 59.73 -24.81
CA GLY A 717 0.37 58.34 -25.21
C GLY A 717 -0.15 58.28 -26.64
N ASN A 718 0.70 57.83 -27.56
CA ASN A 718 0.30 57.50 -28.91
C ASN A 718 -0.95 56.61 -28.86
N GLN A 719 -1.99 57.05 -29.55
CA GLN A 719 -3.09 56.19 -29.97
C GLN A 719 -2.50 55.14 -30.92
N GLN A 720 -2.05 54.01 -30.37
CA GLN A 720 -2.11 52.74 -31.07
C GLN A 720 -3.40 52.07 -30.58
N GLU A 721 -4.28 51.79 -31.54
CA GLU A 721 -5.47 50.95 -31.40
C GLU A 721 -5.07 49.66 -30.68
N GLY A 722 -5.29 49.62 -29.37
CA GLY A 722 -5.45 48.38 -28.64
C GLY A 722 -6.92 48.03 -28.75
N ASP A 723 -7.23 46.93 -29.43
CA ASP A 723 -8.55 46.30 -29.44
C ASP A 723 -9.07 46.18 -28.00
N THR A 724 -9.93 47.10 -27.59
CA THR A 724 -10.84 46.87 -26.48
C THR A 724 -11.89 45.88 -26.97
N VAL A 725 -11.61 44.60 -26.78
CA VAL A 725 -12.64 43.55 -26.89
C VAL A 725 -13.62 43.79 -25.74
N VAL A 726 -14.73 44.45 -26.06
CA VAL A 726 -15.91 44.50 -25.21
C VAL A 726 -16.64 43.17 -25.43
N GLU A 727 -16.45 42.22 -24.52
CA GLU A 727 -17.32 41.04 -24.45
C GLU A 727 -18.70 41.50 -23.93
N GLU A 728 -19.58 41.85 -24.85
CA GLU A 728 -21.00 42.04 -24.59
C GLU A 728 -21.65 40.65 -24.44
N ILE A 729 -21.82 40.20 -23.20
CA ILE A 729 -22.54 38.96 -22.90
C ILE A 729 -24.03 39.24 -23.00
N VAL A 730 -24.62 38.87 -24.14
CA VAL A 730 -26.07 38.84 -24.33
C VAL A 730 -26.62 37.63 -23.58
N GLU A 731 -27.40 37.85 -22.53
CA GLU A 731 -28.19 36.80 -21.87
C GLU A 731 -29.35 36.40 -22.80
N GLU A 732 -29.17 35.32 -23.57
CA GLU A 732 -30.25 34.68 -24.33
C GLU A 732 -31.05 33.77 -23.39
N ILE A 733 -32.31 34.14 -23.14
CA ILE A 733 -33.28 33.32 -22.40
C ILE A 733 -33.68 32.15 -23.31
N VAL A 734 -33.07 30.98 -23.08
CA VAL A 734 -33.39 29.74 -23.80
C VAL A 734 -34.56 29.05 -23.07
N GLU A 735 -35.76 29.17 -23.64
CA GLU A 735 -37.04 28.54 -23.26
C GLU A 735 -37.77 29.07 -22.01
N GLU A 736 -38.80 29.88 -22.28
CA GLU A 736 -39.95 30.11 -21.41
C GLU A 736 -41.08 29.16 -21.86
N THR A 737 -41.41 28.14 -21.07
CA THR A 737 -42.57 27.27 -21.30
C THR A 737 -43.73 27.75 -20.43
N GLU A 738 -44.66 28.50 -21.03
CA GLU A 738 -45.95 28.81 -20.40
C GLU A 738 -46.88 27.59 -20.49
N GLU A 739 -47.11 26.92 -19.36
CA GLU A 739 -48.17 25.92 -19.22
C GLU A 739 -49.51 26.64 -19.02
N VAL A 740 -50.30 26.76 -20.08
CA VAL A 740 -51.69 27.25 -19.96
C VAL A 740 -52.55 26.14 -19.38
N ILE A 741 -52.89 26.26 -18.09
CA ILE A 741 -53.94 25.46 -17.46
C ILE A 741 -55.29 25.93 -18.02
N GLY A 742 -55.89 25.11 -18.89
CA GLY A 742 -57.25 25.24 -19.40
C GLY A 742 -58.10 24.04 -19.01
#